data_AF-A0A6J2WIX8-F1
#
_entry.id   AF-A0A6J2WIX8-F1
#
_cell.length_a   1.000
_cell.length_b   1.000
_cell.length_c   1.000
_cell.angle_alpha   90.00
_cell.angle_beta   90.00
_cell.angle_gamma   90.00
#
_symmetry.space_group_name_H-M   'P 1'
#
loop_
_entity.id
_entity.type
_entity.pdbx_description
1 polymer ?
#
loop_
_entity_poly.entity_id
_entity_poly.type
_entity_poly.pdbx_seq_one_letter_code
_entity_poly.pdbx_strand_id
1 'polypeptide(L)'
;MQKMKPSEGVGFLSFFLLGVLSIVLFGDVQSEPVPLQQPQTSKQAHVSHNITLAVILPQHNTDYPWAWPRVGPALLRALDRVNSDPSLLPGHHLHLLFNSSENSDGLCSDSVAPLAAVDLKISYDPWAFIGPGCDYSSSPVARFTAHWDVPMVTAGAPAIGFSLYKSITNTGPTHKKLGEFVVSMHKHFGWHRHAMLLFSDNNNDDRPYYFAQEGLYTEMLQYNISTEELIFNEQVLPPPQFNDISQLARIVYVCCLWETFRKLMVDFQKDGFPQEEYAFFFIDLFGRSVESQPAKPWAKGDADDNIAKKAFKSVKILTYREPQNSEYRDFVSRLKTDAMNMFNFSIEDSLINIISADFYDGVMLYAHALNETLGQGGVRPLGKTVTSRMWNRTYHGVTGLVKIDEDGDRETDFALWDMTDTETGVYEIVAVYNGSKKEMVDQPGRRVQWPGGSPPPDIPECGFKNDNPACVAKMVEMPQMISIVVCFIFIIIVTITVFIYRKLKLENELVAQLWRIQWEDIQICNMDKALRRACSRLTMSLRGSNYGSLITMEGNFQIYTKTGYYKGNLTAIKYINSKKRIELTRTVLFELKHMRDVQNEHLTRFIGACIDPPNICILTEYCPRGSLQDLMESESITLDWMFRYSLIHDIVKGMTFLHNSVIVSHGNLKSSNCVVDSRFVLKITDYGLASFRKEPCIEDTHAYYARKLWTAPELLRAECPPPSGTQKGDVYSFGIILQELALLRGVFYLESPPLSPKEIIERVEEGRWPYLRPLLCAQSHSEELGVLMQRCWAEDPCERPDFSQIKLLLRKHNRGYGSNILDNLLSRMEQYANNLEELVEERTQAYHEEKRKAEALLYQILPHSVAEQLKRGETVQAEAFDSVTIYFSDIVGFTALSAESTPMQVVTLLNDLYTCFDAIIDNFDVYKVETIGDAYMVVSGLPVRNGKLHGREIARMSLALLEAVRSFRIRHRPNQQLRLRIGIHSGPVCAGVVGLKMPRYCLFGDTVNTASRMESNGEALRIHVSEATRTVLEEFNYFQLELRGDVEMKGKGRMRTYWLLGEITPNNA
;
A
#
# COMPACT_ATOMS: atom_id res chain seq x y z
N MET A 1 -42.75 -20.76 -44.03
CA MET A 1 -44.12 -20.96 -44.56
C MET A 1 -44.92 -21.75 -43.54
N GLN A 2 -46.09 -21.24 -43.14
CA GLN A 2 -47.15 -21.84 -42.26
C GLN A 2 -46.75 -22.20 -40.80
N LYS A 3 -47.06 -21.37 -39.79
CA LYS A 3 -48.33 -21.19 -39.03
C LYS A 3 -48.88 -22.49 -38.39
N MET A 4 -48.88 -22.58 -37.05
CA MET A 4 -50.08 -22.37 -36.23
C MET A 4 -49.78 -22.38 -34.71
N LYS A 5 -50.59 -21.59 -34.00
CA LYS A 5 -50.62 -21.26 -32.57
C LYS A 5 -51.41 -22.33 -31.76
N PRO A 6 -51.42 -22.24 -30.41
CA PRO A 6 -51.76 -23.31 -29.47
C PRO A 6 -53.26 -23.41 -29.15
N SER A 7 -53.67 -24.52 -28.54
CA SER A 7 -54.98 -24.69 -27.90
C SER A 7 -54.83 -24.89 -26.39
N GLU A 8 -55.50 -24.02 -25.65
CA GLU A 8 -55.69 -24.01 -24.19
C GLU A 8 -56.65 -25.11 -23.70
N GLY A 9 -56.60 -25.42 -22.41
CA GLY A 9 -57.72 -26.06 -21.71
C GLY A 9 -57.43 -26.65 -20.33
N VAL A 10 -57.45 -25.80 -19.29
CA VAL A 10 -58.01 -25.99 -17.90
C VAL A 10 -57.65 -27.31 -17.17
N GLY A 11 -56.95 -27.37 -16.03
CA GLY A 11 -57.06 -26.58 -14.79
C GLY A 11 -57.60 -27.50 -13.67
N PHE A 12 -56.85 -27.74 -12.58
CA PHE A 12 -57.37 -28.00 -11.22
C PHE A 12 -56.23 -28.05 -10.19
N LEU A 13 -56.33 -27.19 -9.17
CA LEU A 13 -55.54 -27.20 -7.93
C LEU A 13 -55.76 -28.51 -7.17
N SER A 14 -54.72 -29.02 -6.49
CA SER A 14 -54.63 -29.04 -5.01
C SER A 14 -53.66 -30.12 -4.49
N PHE A 15 -53.08 -29.78 -3.33
CA PHE A 15 -52.55 -30.63 -2.27
C PHE A 15 -51.02 -30.83 -2.13
N PHE A 16 -50.58 -30.46 -0.93
CA PHE A 16 -49.34 -30.77 -0.21
C PHE A 16 -48.11 -29.91 -0.46
N LEU A 17 -48.04 -28.78 0.26
CA LEU A 17 -46.80 -28.37 0.93
C LEU A 17 -47.13 -27.51 2.16
N LEU A 18 -47.25 -28.19 3.31
CA LEU A 18 -47.15 -27.60 4.64
C LEU A 18 -46.51 -28.63 5.57
N GLY A 19 -45.44 -28.22 6.24
CA GLY A 19 -44.93 -28.87 7.45
C GLY A 19 -43.56 -29.53 7.30
N VAL A 20 -42.51 -28.84 7.75
CA VAL A 20 -41.95 -28.92 9.12
C VAL A 20 -40.44 -28.65 9.04
N LEU A 21 -39.98 -27.47 9.50
CA LEU A 21 -39.02 -27.34 10.61
C LEU A 21 -38.55 -25.88 10.77
N SER A 22 -39.12 -25.19 11.74
CA SER A 22 -38.39 -24.37 12.70
C SER A 22 -39.38 -24.02 13.81
N ILE A 23 -39.11 -24.46 15.03
CA ILE A 23 -39.22 -23.69 16.29
C ILE A 23 -38.93 -24.62 17.48
N VAL A 24 -37.84 -24.29 18.17
CA VAL A 24 -37.50 -24.52 19.58
C VAL A 24 -36.61 -23.30 19.85
N LEU A 25 -36.89 -22.25 20.64
CA LEU A 25 -37.74 -21.96 21.81
C LEU A 25 -38.17 -20.47 21.69
N PHE A 26 -39.29 -20.00 22.24
CA PHE A 26 -39.50 -19.73 23.66
C PHE A 26 -40.99 -19.43 23.95
N GLY A 27 -41.50 -20.04 25.04
CA GLY A 27 -42.24 -19.36 26.11
C GLY A 27 -43.67 -18.84 25.85
N ASP A 28 -44.64 -19.53 26.45
CA ASP A 28 -46.05 -19.19 26.61
C ASP A 28 -46.36 -17.75 27.10
N VAL A 29 -47.52 -17.19 26.70
CA VAL A 29 -48.77 -17.12 27.50
C VAL A 29 -49.78 -16.13 26.86
N GLN A 30 -50.90 -16.70 26.39
CA GLN A 30 -52.31 -16.26 26.38
C GLN A 30 -52.74 -14.85 25.90
N SER A 31 -53.64 -14.83 24.91
CA SER A 31 -55.07 -14.52 25.16
C SER A 31 -55.96 -14.83 23.93
N GLU A 32 -57.12 -15.42 24.20
CA GLU A 32 -58.13 -15.94 23.27
C GLU A 32 -59.05 -14.86 22.64
N PRO A 33 -59.82 -15.21 21.59
CA PRO A 33 -60.34 -14.30 20.55
C PRO A 33 -61.86 -14.10 20.60
N VAL A 34 -62.40 -13.07 19.91
CA VAL A 34 -63.81 -13.00 19.43
C VAL A 34 -63.91 -12.05 18.20
N PRO A 35 -64.86 -12.26 17.26
CA PRO A 35 -64.52 -12.31 15.83
C PRO A 35 -65.27 -11.34 14.88
N LEU A 36 -64.79 -11.37 13.63
CA LEU A 36 -65.52 -11.27 12.33
C LEU A 36 -66.63 -10.22 12.15
N GLN A 37 -66.36 -9.27 11.25
CA GLN A 37 -67.33 -8.79 10.27
C GLN A 37 -66.64 -8.44 8.93
N GLN A 38 -67.15 -9.03 7.85
CA GLN A 38 -67.08 -8.61 6.45
C GLN A 38 -68.53 -8.71 5.90
N PRO A 39 -68.92 -8.15 4.72
CA PRO A 39 -68.16 -7.37 3.73
C PRO A 39 -68.96 -6.17 3.12
N GLN A 40 -68.37 -5.58 2.07
CA GLN A 40 -68.92 -4.70 1.00
C GLN A 40 -68.62 -3.19 1.18
N THR A 41 -67.87 -2.54 0.29
CA THR A 41 -68.12 -2.45 -1.15
C THR A 41 -66.83 -2.15 -1.95
N SER A 42 -66.86 -2.59 -3.20
CA SER A 42 -65.86 -2.48 -4.26
C SER A 42 -65.30 -1.07 -4.52
N LYS A 43 -63.97 -0.93 -4.46
CA LYS A 43 -63.20 -0.07 -5.37
C LYS A 43 -61.95 -0.82 -5.83
N GLN A 44 -61.67 -0.76 -7.11
CA GLN A 44 -60.53 -1.39 -7.79
C GLN A 44 -59.22 -1.11 -7.03
N ALA A 45 -58.61 -2.15 -6.46
CA ALA A 45 -57.27 -2.05 -5.90
C ALA A 45 -56.26 -2.24 -7.04
N HIS A 46 -55.57 -1.17 -7.41
CA HIS A 46 -54.34 -1.24 -8.20
C HIS A 46 -53.33 -2.13 -7.44
N VAL A 47 -52.78 -3.15 -8.11
CA VAL A 47 -51.70 -3.96 -7.56
C VAL A 47 -50.45 -3.06 -7.45
N SER A 48 -50.04 -2.73 -6.23
CA SER A 48 -48.85 -1.92 -5.97
C SER A 48 -47.58 -2.78 -6.04
N HIS A 49 -46.61 -2.41 -6.87
CA HIS A 49 -45.30 -3.05 -6.89
C HIS A 49 -44.36 -2.40 -5.87
N ASN A 50 -43.75 -3.21 -4.98
CA ASN A 50 -42.86 -2.70 -3.93
C ASN A 50 -41.45 -2.43 -4.49
N ILE A 51 -40.94 -1.22 -4.29
CA ILE A 51 -39.56 -0.81 -4.60
C ILE A 51 -38.76 -0.85 -3.30
N THR A 52 -37.80 -1.76 -3.22
CA THR A 52 -37.00 -1.96 -2.00
C THR A 52 -35.72 -1.13 -2.03
N LEU A 53 -35.48 -0.31 -1.00
CA LEU A 53 -34.24 0.41 -0.75
C LEU A 53 -33.49 -0.25 0.41
N ALA A 54 -32.21 -0.54 0.22
CA ALA A 54 -31.36 -1.15 1.23
C ALA A 54 -30.45 -0.09 1.88
N VAL A 55 -30.55 0.09 3.20
CA VAL A 55 -29.76 1.05 3.97
C VAL A 55 -28.69 0.32 4.76
N ILE A 56 -27.47 0.86 4.70
CA ILE A 56 -26.33 0.36 5.45
C ILE A 56 -25.69 1.53 6.18
N LEU A 57 -25.93 1.66 7.48
CA LEU A 57 -25.42 2.78 8.29
C LEU A 57 -25.09 2.30 9.72
N PRO A 58 -24.27 3.05 10.50
CA PRO A 58 -23.99 2.72 11.89
C PRO A 58 -25.27 2.74 12.73
N GLN A 59 -25.59 1.63 13.41
CA GLN A 59 -26.80 1.49 14.20
C GLN A 59 -26.66 2.05 15.62
N HIS A 60 -25.54 1.77 16.30
CA HIS A 60 -25.36 2.05 17.73
C HIS A 60 -24.45 3.24 17.98
N ASN A 61 -23.43 3.44 17.13
CA ASN A 61 -22.47 4.50 17.32
C ASN A 61 -23.03 5.83 16.82
N THR A 62 -23.45 6.67 17.77
CA THR A 62 -24.02 7.98 17.52
C THR A 62 -22.97 9.08 17.35
N ASP A 63 -21.68 8.79 17.23
CA ASP A 63 -20.69 9.85 16.98
C ASP A 63 -20.67 10.26 15.50
N TYR A 64 -21.08 9.35 14.60
CA TYR A 64 -21.11 9.60 13.16
C TYR A 64 -22.26 10.53 12.75
N PRO A 65 -22.02 11.53 11.88
CA PRO A 65 -23.08 12.38 11.33
C PRO A 65 -24.19 11.59 10.63
N TRP A 66 -23.82 10.47 10.01
CA TRP A 66 -24.71 9.56 9.29
C TRP A 66 -25.20 8.36 10.12
N ALA A 67 -25.12 8.43 11.46
CA ALA A 67 -25.64 7.38 12.32
C ALA A 67 -27.16 7.17 12.14
N TRP A 68 -27.62 5.93 12.21
CA TRP A 68 -29.00 5.54 11.99
C TRP A 68 -30.01 6.28 12.89
N PRO A 69 -29.77 6.53 14.19
CA PRO A 69 -30.68 7.31 15.02
C PRO A 69 -30.90 8.76 14.54
N ARG A 70 -29.96 9.32 13.76
CA ARG A 70 -30.10 10.65 13.13
C ARG A 70 -30.69 10.60 11.73
N VAL A 71 -30.28 9.62 10.92
CA VAL A 71 -30.64 9.54 9.49
C VAL A 71 -31.94 8.75 9.26
N GLY A 72 -32.22 7.75 10.08
CA GLY A 72 -33.42 6.91 9.99
C GLY A 72 -34.73 7.72 9.96
N PRO A 73 -34.96 8.67 10.89
CA PRO A 73 -36.15 9.52 10.86
C PRO A 73 -36.27 10.35 9.57
N ALA A 74 -35.15 10.86 9.05
CA ALA A 74 -35.12 11.61 7.80
C ALA A 74 -35.51 10.73 6.61
N LEU A 75 -34.95 9.52 6.51
CA LEU A 75 -35.26 8.59 5.42
C LEU A 75 -36.72 8.14 5.45
N LEU A 76 -37.24 7.79 6.62
CA LEU A 76 -38.65 7.38 6.76
C LEU A 76 -39.61 8.50 6.38
N ARG A 77 -39.29 9.75 6.74
CA ARG A 77 -40.05 10.93 6.30
C ARG A 77 -39.98 11.15 4.77
N ALA A 78 -38.85 10.84 4.13
CA ALA A 78 -38.75 10.88 2.67
C ALA A 78 -39.63 9.80 2.03
N LEU A 79 -39.62 8.58 2.57
CA LEU A 79 -40.48 7.48 2.12
C LEU A 79 -41.96 7.84 2.24
N ASP A 80 -42.39 8.35 3.39
CA ASP A 80 -43.77 8.76 3.62
C ASP A 80 -44.20 9.86 2.63
N ARG A 81 -43.30 10.80 2.33
CA ARG A 81 -43.55 11.85 1.34
C ARG A 81 -43.72 11.29 -0.06
N VAL A 82 -42.85 10.38 -0.50
CA VAL A 82 -42.93 9.74 -1.82
C VAL A 82 -44.18 8.88 -1.92
N ASN A 83 -44.47 8.05 -0.92
CA ASN A 83 -45.61 7.13 -0.92
C ASN A 83 -46.97 7.83 -0.80
N SER A 84 -47.02 9.03 -0.21
CA SER A 84 -48.24 9.83 -0.12
C SER A 84 -48.49 10.75 -1.32
N ASP A 85 -47.48 11.00 -2.15
CA ASP A 85 -47.61 11.88 -3.31
C ASP A 85 -48.04 11.08 -4.56
N PRO A 86 -49.28 11.25 -5.06
CA PRO A 86 -49.78 10.49 -6.21
C PRO A 86 -49.06 10.81 -7.53
N SER A 87 -48.23 11.87 -7.57
CA SER A 87 -47.44 12.25 -8.75
C SER A 87 -46.08 11.56 -8.82
N LEU A 88 -45.61 10.99 -7.70
CA LEU A 88 -44.31 10.32 -7.60
C LEU A 88 -44.49 8.81 -7.54
N LEU A 89 -43.94 8.11 -8.53
CA LEU A 89 -43.92 6.64 -8.61
C LEU A 89 -45.34 6.03 -8.54
N PRO A 90 -46.26 6.43 -9.43
CA PRO A 90 -47.63 5.96 -9.39
C PRO A 90 -47.70 4.43 -9.49
N GLY A 91 -48.51 3.81 -8.62
CA GLY A 91 -48.67 2.35 -8.57
C GLY A 91 -47.49 1.58 -7.95
N HIS A 92 -46.51 2.28 -7.37
CA HIS A 92 -45.39 1.67 -6.66
C HIS A 92 -45.31 2.19 -5.22
N HIS A 93 -44.73 1.41 -4.32
CA HIS A 93 -44.54 1.79 -2.93
C HIS A 93 -43.09 1.56 -2.51
N LEU A 94 -42.44 2.58 -1.95
CA LEU A 94 -41.09 2.47 -1.42
C LEU A 94 -41.09 1.75 -0.08
N HIS A 95 -40.18 0.80 0.06
CA HIS A 95 -39.93 0.06 1.30
C HIS A 95 -38.45 0.15 1.64
N LEU A 96 -38.14 0.34 2.93
CA LEU A 96 -36.76 0.47 3.42
C LEU A 96 -36.36 -0.78 4.21
N LEU A 97 -35.19 -1.32 3.93
CA LEU A 97 -34.55 -2.39 4.70
C LEU A 97 -33.26 -1.86 5.29
N PHE A 98 -33.03 -2.10 6.58
CA PHE A 98 -31.86 -1.61 7.29
C PHE A 98 -30.93 -2.76 7.70
N ASN A 99 -29.62 -2.55 7.58
CA ASN A 99 -28.59 -3.38 8.19
C ASN A 99 -27.42 -2.50 8.69
N SER A 100 -26.65 -2.98 9.65
CA SER A 100 -25.57 -2.20 10.27
C SER A 100 -24.27 -2.27 9.47
N SER A 101 -23.51 -1.18 9.45
CA SER A 101 -22.12 -1.14 8.95
C SER A 101 -21.06 -1.41 10.03
N GLU A 102 -21.47 -1.64 11.27
CA GLU A 102 -20.58 -1.70 12.44
C GLU A 102 -19.95 -3.08 12.65
N ASN A 103 -18.69 -3.09 13.09
CA ASN A 103 -18.04 -4.29 13.61
C ASN A 103 -18.39 -4.54 15.10
N SER A 104 -17.76 -5.57 15.69
CA SER A 104 -17.90 -5.89 17.12
C SER A 104 -17.49 -4.76 18.07
N ASP A 105 -16.66 -3.83 17.62
CA ASP A 105 -16.19 -2.68 18.40
C ASP A 105 -17.11 -1.46 18.26
N GLY A 106 -18.19 -1.56 17.48
CA GLY A 106 -19.13 -0.46 17.24
C GLY A 106 -18.59 0.62 16.29
N LEU A 107 -17.55 0.33 15.51
CA LEU A 107 -17.00 1.24 14.50
C LEU A 107 -17.44 0.80 13.10
N CYS A 108 -17.62 1.75 12.19
CA CYS A 108 -17.92 1.42 10.81
C CYS A 108 -16.75 0.67 10.17
N SER A 109 -17.04 -0.45 9.51
CA SER A 109 -16.02 -1.40 9.04
C SER A 109 -16.07 -1.62 7.54
N ASP A 110 -14.89 -1.63 6.92
CA ASP A 110 -14.65 -2.01 5.53
C ASP A 110 -14.98 -3.48 5.23
N SER A 111 -15.12 -4.31 6.27
CA SER A 111 -15.37 -5.75 6.15
C SER A 111 -16.84 -6.09 6.41
N VAL A 112 -17.47 -5.47 7.40
CA VAL A 112 -18.88 -5.77 7.75
C VAL A 112 -19.86 -5.11 6.79
N ALA A 113 -19.63 -3.86 6.39
CA ALA A 113 -20.51 -3.15 5.45
C ALA A 113 -20.72 -3.89 4.11
N PRO A 114 -19.68 -4.42 3.42
CA PRO A 114 -19.90 -5.20 2.21
C PRO A 114 -20.58 -6.55 2.46
N LEU A 115 -20.34 -7.22 3.59
CA LEU A 115 -21.07 -8.44 3.94
C LEU A 115 -22.56 -8.15 4.10
N ALA A 116 -22.90 -7.08 4.83
CA ALA A 116 -24.27 -6.60 4.96
C ALA A 116 -24.89 -6.26 3.59
N ALA A 117 -24.13 -5.63 2.69
CA ALA A 117 -24.59 -5.32 1.34
C ALA A 117 -24.88 -6.58 0.51
N VAL A 118 -24.01 -7.58 0.57
CA VAL A 118 -24.18 -8.87 -0.11
C VAL A 118 -25.39 -9.63 0.44
N ASP A 119 -25.56 -9.67 1.77
CA ASP A 119 -26.70 -10.33 2.41
C ASP A 119 -28.03 -9.67 2.03
N LEU A 120 -28.08 -8.34 2.03
CA LEU A 120 -29.24 -7.58 1.57
C LEU A 120 -29.51 -7.81 0.09
N LYS A 121 -28.46 -7.85 -0.75
CA LYS A 121 -28.58 -8.09 -2.19
C LYS A 121 -29.13 -9.47 -2.50
N ILE A 122 -28.63 -10.52 -1.84
CA ILE A 122 -29.05 -11.90 -2.07
C ILE A 122 -30.48 -12.14 -1.53
N SER A 123 -30.80 -11.56 -0.38
CA SER A 123 -32.07 -11.87 0.32
C SER A 123 -33.26 -11.09 -0.23
N TYR A 124 -33.05 -9.85 -0.69
CA TYR A 124 -34.15 -8.93 -1.00
C TYR A 124 -34.05 -8.25 -2.37
N ASP A 125 -32.94 -8.40 -3.10
CA ASP A 125 -32.65 -7.76 -4.40
C ASP A 125 -33.08 -6.27 -4.47
N PRO A 126 -32.47 -5.38 -3.66
CA PRO A 126 -32.87 -3.99 -3.56
C PRO A 126 -32.65 -3.24 -4.88
N TRP A 127 -33.48 -2.22 -5.11
CA TRP A 127 -33.46 -1.34 -6.28
C TRP A 127 -32.35 -0.30 -6.21
N ALA A 128 -32.03 0.17 -5.00
CA ALA A 128 -30.89 1.03 -4.72
C ALA A 128 -30.38 0.80 -3.28
N PHE A 129 -29.12 1.17 -3.06
CA PHE A 129 -28.50 1.24 -1.75
C PHE A 129 -28.47 2.69 -1.25
N ILE A 130 -28.73 2.89 0.04
CA ILE A 130 -28.61 4.18 0.73
C ILE A 130 -27.50 4.05 1.79
N GLY A 131 -26.48 4.90 1.68
CA GLY A 131 -25.22 4.70 2.40
C GLY A 131 -24.37 3.56 1.79
N PRO A 132 -23.23 3.19 2.41
CA PRO A 132 -22.73 3.67 3.70
C PRO A 132 -22.29 5.14 3.72
N GLY A 133 -22.09 5.66 4.94
CA GLY A 133 -21.62 7.02 5.17
C GLY A 133 -20.12 7.12 5.45
N CYS A 134 -19.49 6.08 6.02
CA CYS A 134 -18.04 6.07 6.25
C CYS A 134 -17.26 5.80 4.95
N ASP A 135 -16.09 6.41 4.78
CA ASP A 135 -15.26 6.25 3.59
C ASP A 135 -14.77 4.81 3.43
N TYR A 136 -14.28 4.20 4.51
CA TYR A 136 -13.78 2.82 4.49
C TYR A 136 -14.89 1.78 4.25
N SER A 137 -16.08 2.01 4.80
CA SER A 137 -17.26 1.15 4.55
C SER A 137 -17.81 1.31 3.13
N SER A 138 -17.78 2.53 2.60
CA SER A 138 -18.37 2.86 1.30
C SER A 138 -17.53 2.35 0.14
N SER A 139 -16.19 2.36 0.24
CA SER A 139 -15.28 1.90 -0.82
C SER A 139 -15.55 0.48 -1.34
N PRO A 140 -15.71 -0.56 -0.50
CA PRO A 140 -16.05 -1.90 -0.98
C PRO A 140 -17.51 -2.02 -1.43
N VAL A 141 -18.46 -1.39 -0.73
CA VAL A 141 -19.89 -1.44 -1.12
C VAL A 141 -20.12 -0.79 -2.49
N ALA A 142 -19.47 0.33 -2.75
CA ALA A 142 -19.43 1.00 -4.05
C ALA A 142 -19.00 0.08 -5.20
N ARG A 143 -17.96 -0.74 -4.97
CA ARG A 143 -17.48 -1.69 -5.99
C ARG A 143 -18.53 -2.77 -6.29
N PHE A 144 -19.20 -3.27 -5.26
CA PHE A 144 -20.28 -4.25 -5.42
C PHE A 144 -21.49 -3.65 -6.13
N THR A 145 -21.95 -2.46 -5.74
CA THR A 145 -23.11 -1.80 -6.36
C THR A 145 -22.83 -1.43 -7.82
N ALA A 146 -21.60 -0.99 -8.14
CA ALA A 146 -21.14 -0.77 -9.50
C ALA A 146 -21.15 -2.06 -10.34
N HIS A 147 -20.70 -3.18 -9.75
CA HIS A 147 -20.70 -4.49 -10.41
C HIS A 147 -22.12 -5.01 -10.67
N TRP A 148 -23.03 -4.83 -9.71
CA TRP A 148 -24.42 -5.28 -9.81
C TRP A 148 -25.32 -4.35 -10.65
N ASP A 149 -24.79 -3.22 -11.14
CA ASP A 149 -25.57 -2.17 -11.80
C ASP A 149 -26.73 -1.67 -10.92
N VAL A 150 -26.47 -1.48 -9.63
CA VAL A 150 -27.44 -0.96 -8.65
C VAL A 150 -26.99 0.43 -8.22
N PRO A 151 -27.85 1.47 -8.28
CA PRO A 151 -27.51 2.80 -7.80
C PRO A 151 -27.22 2.80 -6.30
N MET A 152 -26.22 3.58 -5.89
CA MET A 152 -25.91 3.86 -4.50
C MET A 152 -26.04 5.36 -4.26
N VAL A 153 -26.87 5.76 -3.30
CA VAL A 153 -27.06 7.18 -2.92
C VAL A 153 -26.55 7.36 -1.50
N THR A 154 -25.67 8.32 -1.26
CA THR A 154 -25.14 8.60 0.07
C THR A 154 -24.97 10.08 0.29
N ALA A 155 -25.09 10.54 1.53
CA ALA A 155 -24.70 11.89 1.94
C ALA A 155 -23.47 11.87 2.89
N GLY A 156 -22.75 10.76 2.93
CA GLY A 156 -21.42 10.64 3.54
C GLY A 156 -20.38 10.37 2.46
N ALA A 157 -19.40 9.51 2.74
CA ALA A 157 -18.35 9.09 1.83
C ALA A 157 -17.65 10.27 1.12
N PRO A 158 -17.16 11.28 1.87
CA PRO A 158 -16.67 12.53 1.29
C PRO A 158 -15.32 12.40 0.55
N ALA A 159 -14.62 11.26 0.63
CA ALA A 159 -13.31 11.08 0.01
C ALA A 159 -13.31 11.23 -1.52
N ILE A 160 -12.19 11.68 -2.09
CA ILE A 160 -12.08 11.98 -3.53
C ILE A 160 -12.13 10.73 -4.42
N GLY A 161 -11.76 9.57 -3.86
CA GLY A 161 -11.67 8.30 -4.58
C GLY A 161 -12.99 7.76 -5.14
N PHE A 162 -14.13 8.30 -4.73
CA PHE A 162 -15.45 7.86 -5.20
C PHE A 162 -15.80 8.31 -6.61
N SER A 163 -15.13 9.35 -7.12
CA SER A 163 -15.27 9.85 -8.51
C SER A 163 -15.01 8.79 -9.60
N LEU A 164 -14.34 7.69 -9.25
CA LEU A 164 -14.07 6.57 -10.15
C LEU A 164 -15.28 5.65 -10.40
N TYR A 165 -16.32 5.69 -9.55
CA TYR A 165 -17.44 4.74 -9.58
C TYR A 165 -18.73 5.38 -10.12
N LYS A 166 -19.08 5.04 -11.36
CA LYS A 166 -20.23 5.62 -12.09
C LYS A 166 -21.63 5.24 -11.56
N SER A 167 -21.73 4.53 -10.44
CA SER A 167 -23.00 4.10 -9.83
C SER A 167 -23.36 4.84 -8.55
N ILE A 168 -22.45 5.66 -8.02
CA ILE A 168 -22.64 6.39 -6.77
C ILE A 168 -23.13 7.79 -7.05
N THR A 169 -24.10 8.26 -6.29
CA THR A 169 -24.50 9.67 -6.25
C THR A 169 -24.32 10.19 -4.84
N ASN A 170 -23.43 11.15 -4.66
CA ASN A 170 -23.19 11.80 -3.38
C ASN A 170 -24.07 13.06 -3.26
N THR A 171 -25.08 12.99 -2.40
CA THR A 171 -26.02 14.08 -2.15
C THR A 171 -25.64 14.95 -0.95
N GLY A 172 -24.54 14.59 -0.27
CA GLY A 172 -23.94 15.34 0.81
C GLY A 172 -22.65 16.04 0.40
N PRO A 173 -21.91 16.60 1.36
CA PRO A 173 -20.65 17.27 1.09
C PRO A 173 -19.51 16.32 0.71
N THR A 174 -18.63 16.76 -0.18
CA THR A 174 -17.40 16.02 -0.54
C THR A 174 -16.14 16.88 -0.35
N HIS A 175 -15.00 16.22 -0.08
CA HIS A 175 -13.73 16.90 0.15
C HIS A 175 -13.12 17.48 -1.14
N LYS A 176 -13.51 16.97 -2.31
CA LYS A 176 -13.23 17.64 -3.59
C LYS A 176 -13.81 19.06 -3.60
N LYS A 177 -15.06 19.24 -3.17
CA LYS A 177 -15.70 20.57 -3.09
C LYS A 177 -15.07 21.49 -2.05
N LEU A 178 -14.57 20.92 -0.96
CA LEU A 178 -13.75 21.66 0.00
C LEU A 178 -12.46 22.19 -0.64
N GLY A 179 -11.78 21.38 -1.45
CA GLY A 179 -10.63 21.80 -2.25
C GLY A 179 -10.97 22.92 -3.24
N GLU A 180 -12.09 22.81 -3.96
CA GLU A 180 -12.58 23.87 -4.87
C GLU A 180 -12.82 25.20 -4.12
N PHE A 181 -13.41 25.15 -2.93
CA PHE A 181 -13.60 26.32 -2.07
C PHE A 181 -12.26 26.95 -1.69
N VAL A 182 -11.29 26.16 -1.26
CA VAL A 182 -9.97 26.66 -0.87
C VAL A 182 -9.22 27.25 -2.06
N VAL A 183 -9.31 26.66 -3.26
CA VAL A 183 -8.76 27.26 -4.48
C VAL A 183 -9.45 28.59 -4.80
N SER A 184 -10.77 28.68 -4.64
CA SER A 184 -11.50 29.95 -4.81
C SER A 184 -11.06 31.00 -3.80
N MET A 185 -10.70 30.58 -2.58
CA MET A 185 -10.17 31.44 -1.53
C MET A 185 -8.78 31.97 -1.87
N HIS A 186 -7.90 31.11 -2.35
CA HIS A 186 -6.59 31.49 -2.87
C HIS A 186 -6.72 32.52 -4.00
N LYS A 187 -7.65 32.32 -4.94
CA LYS A 187 -7.94 33.31 -6.00
C LYS A 187 -8.48 34.62 -5.45
N HIS A 188 -9.36 34.57 -4.46
CA HIS A 188 -9.98 35.75 -3.85
C HIS A 188 -8.95 36.62 -3.10
N PHE A 189 -8.01 36.00 -2.38
CA PHE A 189 -6.97 36.72 -1.63
C PHE A 189 -5.64 36.94 -2.40
N GLY A 190 -5.51 36.40 -3.61
CA GLY A 190 -4.31 36.58 -4.45
C GLY A 190 -3.12 35.67 -4.09
N TRP A 191 -3.39 34.50 -3.49
CA TRP A 191 -2.39 33.48 -3.18
C TRP A 191 -2.28 32.47 -4.32
N HIS A 192 -1.08 32.24 -4.82
CA HIS A 192 -0.88 31.51 -6.09
C HIS A 192 0.27 30.50 -6.06
N ARG A 193 1.04 30.43 -4.98
CA ARG A 193 2.35 29.77 -5.00
C ARG A 193 2.50 28.69 -3.95
N HIS A 194 2.14 28.95 -2.69
CA HIS A 194 2.47 28.03 -1.59
C HIS A 194 1.42 28.00 -0.45
N ALA A 195 1.18 26.82 0.13
CA ALA A 195 0.40 26.62 1.35
C ALA A 195 0.92 25.42 2.15
N MET A 196 0.58 25.34 3.44
CA MET A 196 0.87 24.18 4.28
C MET A 196 -0.41 23.52 4.77
N LEU A 197 -0.40 22.18 4.80
CA LEU A 197 -1.49 21.34 5.24
C LEU A 197 -1.04 20.57 6.49
N LEU A 198 -1.63 20.92 7.64
CA LEU A 198 -1.32 20.34 8.94
C LEU A 198 -2.52 19.51 9.41
N PHE A 199 -2.34 18.21 9.66
CA PHE A 199 -3.46 17.37 10.09
C PHE A 199 -3.08 16.27 11.06
N SER A 200 -4.07 15.90 11.90
CA SER A 200 -4.00 14.74 12.80
C SER A 200 -4.42 13.48 12.05
N ASP A 201 -3.64 12.41 12.10
CA ASP A 201 -3.98 11.13 11.48
C ASP A 201 -4.02 9.99 12.50
N ASN A 202 -5.11 9.24 12.48
CA ASN A 202 -5.39 8.13 13.38
C ASN A 202 -5.91 6.92 12.59
N ASN A 203 -5.12 5.85 12.51
CA ASN A 203 -5.45 4.68 11.72
C ASN A 203 -6.63 3.84 12.27
N ASN A 204 -7.15 4.19 13.45
CA ASN A 204 -8.22 3.44 14.13
C ASN A 204 -9.62 4.07 13.94
N ASP A 205 -9.73 5.21 13.24
CA ASP A 205 -11.02 5.83 12.89
C ASP A 205 -11.21 5.91 11.36
N ASP A 206 -12.26 6.59 10.90
CA ASP A 206 -12.54 6.76 9.47
C ASP A 206 -11.62 7.81 8.80
N ARG A 207 -10.57 8.26 9.50
CA ARG A 207 -9.55 9.23 9.08
C ARG A 207 -10.14 10.51 8.43
N PRO A 208 -11.11 11.18 9.07
CA PRO A 208 -11.82 12.32 8.47
C PRO A 208 -10.89 13.49 8.14
N TYR A 209 -9.83 13.72 8.94
CA TYR A 209 -8.88 14.80 8.71
C TYR A 209 -7.93 14.53 7.55
N TYR A 210 -7.54 13.26 7.35
CA TYR A 210 -6.75 12.83 6.20
C TYR A 210 -7.55 13.04 4.91
N PHE A 211 -8.78 12.54 4.84
CA PHE A 211 -9.60 12.69 3.63
C PHE A 211 -9.97 14.14 3.31
N ALA A 212 -10.20 14.97 4.35
CA ALA A 212 -10.38 16.41 4.15
C ALA A 212 -9.13 17.06 3.54
N GLN A 213 -7.95 16.72 4.06
CA GLN A 213 -6.67 17.23 3.54
C GLN A 213 -6.37 16.71 2.12
N GLU A 214 -6.65 15.45 1.82
CA GLU A 214 -6.48 14.84 0.49
C GLU A 214 -7.27 15.61 -0.58
N GLY A 215 -8.49 16.05 -0.24
CA GLY A 215 -9.31 16.91 -1.10
C GLY A 215 -8.68 18.27 -1.38
N LEU A 216 -8.11 18.93 -0.35
CA LEU A 216 -7.36 20.18 -0.52
C LEU A 216 -6.13 19.99 -1.40
N TYR A 217 -5.31 18.98 -1.08
CA TYR A 217 -4.05 18.69 -1.76
C TYR A 217 -4.28 18.47 -3.26
N THR A 218 -5.24 17.60 -3.59
CA THR A 218 -5.52 17.22 -4.98
C THR A 218 -5.96 18.42 -5.81
N GLU A 219 -6.85 19.26 -5.28
CA GLU A 219 -7.32 20.45 -5.99
C GLU A 219 -6.23 21.54 -6.06
N MET A 220 -5.48 21.80 -4.98
CA MET A 220 -4.36 22.75 -5.03
C MET A 220 -3.29 22.35 -6.06
N LEU A 221 -3.00 21.06 -6.17
CA LEU A 221 -2.03 20.52 -7.13
C LEU A 221 -2.52 20.71 -8.58
N GLN A 222 -3.82 20.53 -8.86
CA GLN A 222 -4.40 20.83 -10.18
C GLN A 222 -4.23 22.31 -10.59
N TYR A 223 -4.18 23.22 -9.61
CA TYR A 223 -3.99 24.66 -9.83
C TYR A 223 -2.53 25.13 -9.68
N ASN A 224 -1.55 24.22 -9.63
CA ASN A 224 -0.12 24.50 -9.48
C ASN A 224 0.27 25.27 -8.20
N ILE A 225 -0.51 25.13 -7.12
CA ILE A 225 -0.15 25.66 -5.81
C ILE A 225 0.66 24.57 -5.09
N SER A 226 1.88 24.89 -4.68
CA SER A 226 2.73 23.93 -3.95
C SER A 226 2.27 23.79 -2.50
N THR A 227 2.23 22.55 -2.01
CA THR A 227 1.74 22.22 -0.66
C THR A 227 2.76 21.39 0.11
N GLU A 228 3.07 21.81 1.33
CA GLU A 228 3.85 21.01 2.29
C GLU A 228 2.92 20.37 3.31
N GLU A 229 3.10 19.08 3.57
CA GLU A 229 2.25 18.31 4.48
C GLU A 229 2.99 18.01 5.77
N LEU A 230 2.31 18.21 6.90
CA LEU A 230 2.83 17.81 8.20
C LEU A 230 1.77 17.03 8.97
N ILE A 231 2.13 15.80 9.32
CA ILE A 231 1.25 14.83 9.95
C ILE A 231 1.66 14.67 11.41
N PHE A 232 0.68 14.67 12.30
CA PHE A 232 0.89 14.34 13.72
C PHE A 232 -0.23 13.42 14.20
N ASN A 233 -0.09 12.86 15.39
CA ASN A 233 -1.10 11.98 15.98
C ASN A 233 -1.41 12.47 17.41
N GLU A 234 -2.63 12.92 17.64
CA GLU A 234 -3.08 13.50 18.92
C GLU A 234 -2.98 12.54 20.12
N GLN A 235 -2.98 11.23 19.90
CA GLN A 235 -2.92 10.23 20.95
C GLN A 235 -1.49 9.88 21.36
N VAL A 236 -0.51 10.07 20.45
CA VAL A 236 0.86 9.55 20.62
C VAL A 236 1.90 10.67 20.66
N LEU A 237 1.71 11.75 19.92
CA LEU A 237 2.63 12.88 19.85
C LEU A 237 1.93 14.21 20.18
N PRO A 238 2.61 15.13 20.91
CA PRO A 238 2.16 16.50 20.97
C PRO A 238 2.17 17.12 19.57
N PRO A 239 1.37 18.17 19.31
CA PRO A 239 1.42 18.90 18.06
C PRO A 239 2.86 19.40 17.77
N PRO A 240 3.23 19.51 16.48
CA PRO A 240 4.56 19.97 16.06
C PRO A 240 4.92 21.33 16.65
N GLN A 241 6.21 21.57 16.88
CA GLN A 241 6.69 22.88 17.34
C GLN A 241 6.56 23.92 16.22
N PHE A 242 6.16 25.15 16.57
CA PHE A 242 5.96 26.24 15.61
C PHE A 242 7.20 26.60 14.79
N ASN A 243 8.40 26.29 15.29
CA ASN A 243 9.64 26.47 14.55
C ASN A 243 9.64 25.75 13.19
N ASP A 244 9.02 24.59 13.09
CA ASP A 244 8.93 23.83 11.84
C ASP A 244 7.96 24.50 10.87
N ILE A 245 6.81 24.98 11.35
CA ILE A 245 5.80 25.71 10.55
C ILE A 245 6.39 27.03 10.01
N SER A 246 7.13 27.77 10.85
CA SER A 246 7.65 29.11 10.52
C SER A 246 8.61 29.14 9.33
N GLN A 247 9.31 28.03 9.07
CA GLN A 247 10.28 27.89 7.98
C GLN A 247 9.65 27.43 6.66
N LEU A 248 8.42 26.94 6.71
CA LEU A 248 7.79 26.25 5.60
C LEU A 248 6.66 27.08 4.99
N ALA A 249 5.81 27.73 5.79
CA ALA A 249 4.64 28.42 5.25
C ALA A 249 4.19 29.67 6.04
N ARG A 250 3.31 30.45 5.39
CA ARG A 250 2.57 31.58 5.99
C ARG A 250 1.06 31.34 6.00
N ILE A 251 0.56 30.67 4.96
CA ILE A 251 -0.83 30.23 4.87
C ILE A 251 -0.89 28.76 5.30
N VAL A 252 -1.57 28.49 6.41
CA VAL A 252 -1.57 27.17 7.05
C VAL A 252 -3.01 26.70 7.25
N TYR A 253 -3.37 25.58 6.65
CA TYR A 253 -4.64 24.89 6.86
C TYR A 253 -4.44 23.81 7.92
N VAL A 254 -5.32 23.76 8.93
CA VAL A 254 -5.20 22.83 10.06
C VAL A 254 -6.46 22.00 10.23
N CYS A 255 -6.33 20.68 10.19
CA CYS A 255 -7.38 19.69 10.44
C CYS A 255 -7.06 18.87 11.70
N CYS A 256 -7.70 19.18 12.83
CA CYS A 256 -7.53 18.41 14.08
C CYS A 256 -8.69 18.68 15.04
N LEU A 257 -8.64 18.11 16.26
CA LEU A 257 -9.61 18.45 17.30
C LEU A 257 -9.47 19.92 17.72
N TRP A 258 -10.60 20.55 18.03
CA TRP A 258 -10.65 21.95 18.47
C TRP A 258 -9.72 22.23 19.66
N GLU A 259 -9.66 21.32 20.64
CA GLU A 259 -8.80 21.47 21.81
C GLU A 259 -7.31 21.51 21.45
N THR A 260 -6.89 20.65 20.52
CA THR A 260 -5.53 20.58 20.00
C THR A 260 -5.18 21.83 19.23
N PHE A 261 -6.09 22.29 18.36
CA PHE A 261 -5.91 23.52 17.60
C PHE A 261 -5.78 24.74 18.51
N ARG A 262 -6.63 24.85 19.54
CA ARG A 262 -6.56 25.93 20.52
C ARG A 262 -5.21 25.93 21.25
N LYS A 263 -4.74 24.76 21.68
CA LYS A 263 -3.44 24.63 22.35
C LYS A 263 -2.30 25.07 21.44
N LEU A 264 -2.32 24.62 20.17
CA LEU A 264 -1.37 25.05 19.15
C LEU A 264 -1.34 26.59 19.04
N MET A 265 -2.50 27.25 18.93
CA MET A 265 -2.57 28.71 18.86
C MET A 265 -2.08 29.42 20.14
N VAL A 266 -2.29 28.83 21.32
CA VAL A 266 -1.73 29.36 22.57
C VAL A 266 -0.20 29.30 22.55
N ASP A 267 0.38 28.19 22.09
CA ASP A 267 1.82 28.00 21.99
C ASP A 267 2.44 28.97 20.95
N PHE A 268 1.80 29.16 19.79
CA PHE A 268 2.16 30.18 18.80
C PHE A 268 2.30 31.58 19.41
N GLN A 269 1.34 31.96 20.25
CA GLN A 269 1.32 33.26 20.90
C GLN A 269 2.36 33.38 22.01
N LYS A 270 2.64 32.30 22.75
CA LYS A 270 3.66 32.26 23.81
C LYS A 270 5.08 32.37 23.23
N ASP A 271 5.31 31.78 22.06
CA ASP A 271 6.60 31.82 21.37
C ASP A 271 6.90 33.19 20.71
N GLY A 272 5.90 34.08 20.61
CA GLY A 272 6.10 35.48 20.22
C GLY A 272 6.24 35.73 18.71
N PHE A 273 5.67 34.85 17.87
CA PHE A 273 5.68 35.03 16.41
C PHE A 273 4.77 36.20 15.95
N PRO A 274 5.13 36.89 14.85
CA PRO A 274 4.36 38.03 14.35
C PRO A 274 3.06 37.57 13.67
N GLN A 275 1.92 37.83 14.30
CA GLN A 275 0.59 37.42 13.80
C GLN A 275 0.24 37.99 12.43
N GLU A 276 0.82 39.13 12.05
CA GLU A 276 0.56 39.83 10.81
C GLU A 276 1.15 39.14 9.57
N GLU A 277 2.10 38.22 9.75
CA GLU A 277 2.67 37.43 8.66
C GLU A 277 1.91 36.13 8.38
N TYR A 278 1.10 35.63 9.31
CA TYR A 278 0.49 34.30 9.22
C TYR A 278 -1.03 34.35 9.11
N ALA A 279 -1.59 33.43 8.35
CA ALA A 279 -3.02 33.15 8.30
C ALA A 279 -3.25 31.66 8.59
N PHE A 280 -3.94 31.38 9.70
CA PHE A 280 -4.33 30.01 10.07
C PHE A 280 -5.79 29.77 9.69
N PHE A 281 -6.03 28.75 8.90
CA PHE A 281 -7.36 28.28 8.52
C PHE A 281 -7.67 26.98 9.25
N PHE A 282 -8.52 27.04 10.26
CA PHE A 282 -9.00 25.86 10.96
C PHE A 282 -10.15 25.23 10.19
N ILE A 283 -9.98 23.99 9.76
CA ILE A 283 -10.99 23.25 9.01
C ILE A 283 -11.86 22.50 10.02
N ASP A 284 -12.98 23.12 10.36
CA ASP A 284 -14.00 22.60 11.28
C ASP A 284 -15.32 22.50 10.54
N LEU A 285 -15.42 21.50 9.65
CA LEU A 285 -16.51 21.40 8.69
C LEU A 285 -17.90 21.43 9.34
N PHE A 286 -18.05 20.78 10.50
CA PHE A 286 -19.30 20.74 11.28
C PHE A 286 -19.41 21.85 12.34
N GLY A 287 -18.41 22.74 12.44
CA GLY A 287 -18.50 23.96 13.25
C GLY A 287 -18.56 23.74 14.75
N ARG A 288 -18.01 22.64 15.29
CA ARG A 288 -18.05 22.34 16.74
C ARG A 288 -17.44 23.45 17.59
N SER A 289 -16.43 24.14 17.08
CA SER A 289 -15.78 25.27 17.76
C SER A 289 -16.63 26.54 17.83
N VAL A 290 -17.64 26.68 16.96
CA VAL A 290 -18.49 27.87 16.84
C VAL A 290 -19.94 27.63 17.27
N GLU A 291 -20.24 26.50 17.91
CA GLU A 291 -21.59 26.17 18.41
C GLU A 291 -22.05 27.10 19.55
N SER A 292 -21.11 27.67 20.32
CA SER A 292 -21.44 28.63 21.37
C SER A 292 -22.09 29.91 20.80
N GLN A 293 -23.06 30.48 21.53
CA GLN A 293 -23.68 31.75 21.16
C GLN A 293 -23.53 32.76 22.31
N PRO A 294 -22.77 33.87 22.13
CA PRO A 294 -22.01 34.25 20.93
C PRO A 294 -20.80 33.32 20.67
N ALA A 295 -20.45 33.10 19.40
CA ALA A 295 -19.39 32.19 18.99
C ALA A 295 -18.01 32.68 19.45
N LYS A 296 -17.42 31.93 20.39
CA LYS A 296 -16.11 32.22 21.00
C LYS A 296 -15.22 30.98 20.95
N PRO A 297 -14.68 30.61 19.77
CA PRO A 297 -13.88 29.40 19.60
C PRO A 297 -12.56 29.40 20.38
N TRP A 298 -12.12 30.53 20.92
CA TRP A 298 -10.92 30.61 21.77
C TRP A 298 -11.20 30.36 23.26
N ALA A 299 -12.47 30.41 23.70
CA ALA A 299 -12.83 30.35 25.11
C ALA A 299 -13.04 28.91 25.59
N LYS A 300 -12.26 28.49 26.60
CA LYS A 300 -12.41 27.19 27.28
C LYS A 300 -12.73 27.36 28.78
N GLY A 301 -12.53 28.56 29.34
CA GLY A 301 -12.68 28.84 30.76
C GLY A 301 -11.43 28.54 31.59
N ASP A 302 -10.25 28.49 30.95
CA ASP A 302 -8.97 28.23 31.60
C ASP A 302 -8.08 29.49 31.70
N ALA A 303 -6.91 29.36 32.32
CA ALA A 303 -5.98 30.48 32.50
C ALA A 303 -5.39 31.04 31.19
N ASP A 304 -5.42 30.26 30.10
CA ASP A 304 -4.85 30.61 28.80
C ASP A 304 -5.86 31.32 27.88
N ASP A 305 -7.13 31.50 28.28
CA ASP A 305 -8.18 32.14 27.45
C ASP A 305 -7.78 33.52 26.91
N ASN A 306 -7.11 34.35 27.73
CA ASN A 306 -6.65 35.67 27.30
C ASN A 306 -5.55 35.59 26.23
N ILE A 307 -4.72 34.55 26.28
CA ILE A 307 -3.66 34.28 25.30
C ILE A 307 -4.30 33.72 24.02
N ALA A 308 -5.20 32.75 24.16
CA ALA A 308 -5.95 32.16 23.06
C ALA A 308 -6.72 33.22 22.28
N LYS A 309 -7.44 34.12 22.96
CA LYS A 309 -8.15 35.24 22.33
C LYS A 309 -7.25 36.10 21.46
N LYS A 310 -6.03 36.39 21.92
CA LYS A 310 -5.04 37.15 21.14
C LYS A 310 -4.56 36.34 19.93
N ALA A 311 -4.24 35.06 20.10
CA ALA A 311 -3.77 34.18 19.03
C ALA A 311 -4.81 34.05 17.90
N PHE A 312 -6.08 33.91 18.26
CA PHE A 312 -7.21 33.74 17.35
C PHE A 312 -7.52 34.98 16.50
N LYS A 313 -6.79 36.09 16.62
CA LYS A 313 -6.87 37.19 15.64
C LYS A 313 -6.32 36.80 14.25
N SER A 314 -5.38 35.86 14.22
CA SER A 314 -4.77 35.32 12.99
C SER A 314 -5.49 34.08 12.44
N VAL A 315 -6.54 33.62 13.14
CA VAL A 315 -7.29 32.41 12.81
C VAL A 315 -8.55 32.76 12.04
N LYS A 316 -8.88 31.91 11.07
CA LYS A 316 -10.14 31.87 10.33
C LYS A 316 -10.69 30.45 10.41
N ILE A 317 -12.01 30.29 10.50
CA ILE A 317 -12.63 28.95 10.63
C ILE A 317 -13.45 28.66 9.39
N LEU A 318 -13.25 27.47 8.82
CA LEU A 318 -13.94 26.99 7.62
C LEU A 318 -14.99 25.97 8.04
N THR A 319 -16.25 26.24 7.72
CA THR A 319 -17.38 25.35 8.04
C THR A 319 -18.26 25.14 6.81
N TYR A 320 -19.13 24.13 6.84
CA TYR A 320 -20.28 24.10 5.95
C TYR A 320 -21.20 25.30 6.20
N ARG A 321 -21.94 25.71 5.17
CA ARG A 321 -22.96 26.74 5.30
C ARG A 321 -24.28 26.12 5.71
N GLU A 322 -24.83 26.59 6.82
CA GLU A 322 -26.18 26.21 7.21
C GLU A 322 -27.23 26.76 6.22
N PRO A 323 -28.15 25.91 5.71
CA PRO A 323 -29.26 26.37 4.88
C PRO A 323 -30.15 27.39 5.63
N GLN A 324 -30.39 28.54 5.00
CA GLN A 324 -31.14 29.66 5.62
C GLN A 324 -32.63 29.65 5.29
N ASN A 325 -33.10 28.68 4.52
CA ASN A 325 -34.47 28.58 4.06
C ASN A 325 -35.40 28.06 5.17
N SER A 326 -36.69 28.44 5.12
CA SER A 326 -37.69 28.07 6.13
C SER A 326 -37.92 26.56 6.20
N GLU A 327 -37.87 25.88 5.06
CA GLU A 327 -38.14 24.46 4.94
C GLU A 327 -37.11 23.63 5.71
N TYR A 328 -35.84 24.06 5.72
CA TYR A 328 -34.79 23.39 6.49
C TYR A 328 -35.03 23.51 8.00
N ARG A 329 -35.39 24.70 8.49
CA ARG A 329 -35.69 24.92 9.92
C ARG A 329 -36.90 24.10 10.38
N ASP A 330 -37.95 24.06 9.57
CA ASP A 330 -39.13 23.24 9.81
C ASP A 330 -38.79 21.75 9.78
N PHE A 331 -37.92 21.33 8.87
CA PHE A 331 -37.43 19.95 8.77
C PHE A 331 -36.65 19.55 10.03
N VAL A 332 -35.69 20.35 10.48
CA VAL A 332 -34.87 20.05 11.68
C VAL A 332 -35.75 19.96 12.94
N SER A 333 -36.72 20.87 13.11
CA SER A 333 -37.66 20.84 14.23
C SER A 333 -38.46 19.52 14.29
N ARG A 334 -38.94 19.05 13.14
CA ARG A 334 -39.63 17.76 13.02
C ARG A 334 -38.67 16.59 13.22
N LEU A 335 -37.47 16.65 12.64
CA LEU A 335 -36.43 15.63 12.75
C LEU A 335 -36.10 15.33 14.22
N LYS A 336 -35.94 16.37 15.05
CA LYS A 336 -35.72 16.23 16.51
C LYS A 336 -36.86 15.48 17.19
N THR A 337 -38.10 15.83 16.84
CA THR A 337 -39.30 15.20 17.41
C THR A 337 -39.39 13.73 17.01
N ASP A 338 -39.13 13.42 15.73
CA ASP A 338 -39.17 12.06 15.20
C ASP A 338 -38.06 11.19 15.79
N ALA A 339 -36.83 11.71 15.87
CA ALA A 339 -35.69 10.98 16.45
C ALA A 339 -35.94 10.61 17.92
N MET A 340 -36.52 11.53 18.70
CA MET A 340 -36.90 11.25 20.08
C MET A 340 -38.00 10.19 20.17
N ASN A 341 -39.04 10.29 19.33
CA ASN A 341 -40.16 9.36 19.37
C ASN A 341 -39.81 7.95 18.88
N MET A 342 -38.95 7.83 17.87
CA MET A 342 -38.66 6.57 17.18
C MET A 342 -37.44 5.85 17.74
N PHE A 343 -36.40 6.59 18.16
CA PHE A 343 -35.11 6.04 18.56
C PHE A 343 -34.68 6.46 19.97
N ASN A 344 -35.49 7.24 20.69
CA ASN A 344 -35.14 7.81 22.00
C ASN A 344 -33.80 8.57 21.96
N PHE A 345 -33.53 9.26 20.84
CA PHE A 345 -32.29 9.98 20.58
C PHE A 345 -32.55 11.48 20.48
N SER A 346 -31.78 12.29 21.23
CA SER A 346 -31.89 13.75 21.22
C SER A 346 -30.91 14.36 20.22
N ILE A 347 -31.46 15.06 19.22
CA ILE A 347 -30.68 15.79 18.21
C ILE A 347 -30.45 17.25 18.67
N GLU A 348 -29.19 17.67 18.71
CA GLU A 348 -28.78 19.04 19.01
C GLU A 348 -28.83 19.95 17.76
N ASP A 349 -28.87 21.27 17.95
CA ASP A 349 -28.74 22.22 16.84
C ASP A 349 -27.27 22.33 16.42
N SER A 350 -26.92 21.60 15.37
CA SER A 350 -25.55 21.54 14.83
C SER A 350 -25.59 21.40 13.30
N LEU A 351 -24.48 21.75 12.63
CA LEU A 351 -24.31 21.56 11.19
C LEU A 351 -24.34 20.08 10.79
N ILE A 352 -24.19 19.16 11.75
CA ILE A 352 -24.37 17.71 11.54
C ILE A 352 -25.75 17.39 10.95
N ASN A 353 -26.78 18.17 11.28
CA ASN A 353 -28.15 17.95 10.81
C ASN A 353 -28.31 18.10 9.29
N ILE A 354 -27.36 18.79 8.64
CA ILE A 354 -27.31 18.91 7.18
C ILE A 354 -27.21 17.52 6.55
N ILE A 355 -26.44 16.60 7.13
CA ILE A 355 -26.26 15.24 6.59
C ILE A 355 -27.58 14.46 6.56
N SER A 356 -28.38 14.53 7.63
CA SER A 356 -29.72 13.91 7.65
C SER A 356 -30.65 14.53 6.60
N ALA A 357 -30.58 15.84 6.41
CA ALA A 357 -31.35 16.54 5.38
C ALA A 357 -30.89 16.15 3.97
N ASP A 358 -29.60 15.95 3.76
CA ASP A 358 -28.99 15.53 2.50
C ASP A 358 -29.33 14.08 2.12
N PHE A 359 -29.50 13.20 3.11
CA PHE A 359 -30.04 11.85 2.89
C PHE A 359 -31.52 11.87 2.50
N TYR A 360 -32.34 12.73 3.13
CA TYR A 360 -33.74 12.95 2.73
C TYR A 360 -33.80 13.43 1.27
N ASP A 361 -32.99 14.43 0.97
CA ASP A 361 -32.87 15.05 -0.34
C ASP A 361 -32.39 14.04 -1.40
N GLY A 362 -31.44 13.16 -1.06
CA GLY A 362 -30.98 12.09 -1.93
C GLY A 362 -32.05 11.06 -2.28
N VAL A 363 -32.91 10.66 -1.33
CA VAL A 363 -34.04 9.75 -1.61
C VAL A 363 -35.07 10.42 -2.52
N MET A 364 -35.36 11.70 -2.30
CA MET A 364 -36.25 12.46 -3.16
C MET A 364 -35.70 12.57 -4.59
N LEU A 365 -34.42 12.88 -4.74
CA LEU A 365 -33.75 12.93 -6.05
C LEU A 365 -33.83 11.58 -6.77
N TYR A 366 -33.54 10.48 -6.05
CA TYR A 366 -33.64 9.13 -6.59
C TYR A 366 -35.07 8.80 -7.03
N ALA A 367 -36.08 9.14 -6.22
CA ALA A 367 -37.48 8.91 -6.55
C ALA A 367 -37.91 9.68 -7.81
N HIS A 368 -37.49 10.94 -7.97
CA HIS A 368 -37.75 11.74 -9.17
C HIS A 368 -37.08 11.13 -10.41
N ALA A 369 -35.80 10.77 -10.32
CA ALA A 369 -35.08 10.15 -11.43
C ALA A 369 -35.72 8.81 -11.82
N LEU A 370 -36.11 8.00 -10.84
CA LEU A 370 -36.78 6.72 -11.07
C LEU A 370 -38.15 6.92 -11.73
N ASN A 371 -38.94 7.90 -11.29
CA ASN A 371 -40.25 8.22 -11.86
C ASN A 371 -40.16 8.59 -13.35
N GLU A 372 -39.12 9.33 -13.73
CA GLU A 372 -38.85 9.69 -15.13
C GLU A 372 -38.37 8.51 -15.98
N THR A 373 -37.74 7.51 -15.36
CA THR A 373 -37.26 6.30 -16.07
C THR A 373 -38.33 5.23 -16.23
N LEU A 374 -39.30 5.17 -15.32
CA LEU A 374 -40.35 4.16 -15.35
C LEU A 374 -41.32 4.45 -16.51
N GLY A 375 -41.17 3.72 -17.61
CA GLY A 375 -42.11 3.74 -18.72
C GLY A 375 -43.43 3.03 -18.40
N GLN A 376 -44.42 3.14 -19.30
CA GLN A 376 -45.77 2.54 -19.17
C GLN A 376 -45.79 1.00 -18.98
N GLY A 377 -44.64 0.32 -19.06
CA GLY A 377 -44.49 -1.13 -18.93
C GLY A 377 -44.07 -1.67 -17.54
N GLY A 378 -43.78 -0.82 -16.55
CA GLY A 378 -43.54 -1.25 -15.15
C GLY A 378 -42.30 -2.13 -14.89
N VAL A 379 -41.38 -2.25 -15.84
CA VAL A 379 -40.15 -3.05 -15.71
C VAL A 379 -39.07 -2.24 -14.98
N ARG A 380 -38.34 -2.88 -14.04
CA ARG A 380 -37.20 -2.27 -13.33
C ARG A 380 -36.16 -1.73 -14.32
N PRO A 381 -35.85 -0.42 -14.31
CA PRO A 381 -34.85 0.17 -15.20
C PRO A 381 -33.42 -0.22 -14.78
N LEU A 382 -32.48 -0.17 -15.71
CA LEU A 382 -31.05 -0.35 -15.45
C LEU A 382 -30.53 0.75 -14.52
N GLY A 383 -29.67 0.39 -13.55
CA GLY A 383 -29.19 1.32 -12.52
C GLY A 383 -28.51 2.54 -13.12
N LYS A 384 -27.57 2.32 -14.06
CA LYS A 384 -26.88 3.40 -14.81
C LYS A 384 -27.83 4.43 -15.43
N THR A 385 -29.01 4.00 -15.88
CA THR A 385 -29.99 4.89 -16.54
C THR A 385 -30.73 5.78 -15.54
N VAL A 386 -30.91 5.29 -14.32
CA VAL A 386 -31.43 6.10 -13.19
C VAL A 386 -30.33 7.04 -12.71
N THR A 387 -29.12 6.53 -12.48
CA THR A 387 -27.96 7.34 -12.02
C THR A 387 -27.65 8.50 -12.97
N SER A 388 -27.62 8.26 -14.28
CA SER A 388 -27.36 9.32 -15.27
C SER A 388 -28.41 10.44 -15.28
N ARG A 389 -29.62 10.22 -14.75
CA ARG A 389 -30.67 11.25 -14.60
C ARG A 389 -30.61 12.00 -13.28
N MET A 390 -29.89 11.45 -12.30
CA MET A 390 -29.61 12.14 -11.04
C MET A 390 -28.46 13.14 -11.23
N TRP A 391 -27.51 12.85 -12.11
CA TRP A 391 -26.31 13.66 -12.34
C TRP A 391 -26.57 14.86 -13.26
N ASN A 392 -25.73 15.90 -13.14
CA ASN A 392 -25.84 17.17 -13.86
C ASN A 392 -27.25 17.77 -13.79
N ARG A 393 -27.86 17.71 -12.60
CA ARG A 393 -29.24 18.11 -12.36
C ARG A 393 -29.32 19.07 -11.18
N THR A 394 -30.18 20.07 -11.33
CA THR A 394 -30.56 20.96 -10.24
C THR A 394 -32.00 20.68 -9.83
N TYR A 395 -32.27 20.58 -8.53
CA TYR A 395 -33.62 20.44 -8.00
C TYR A 395 -33.76 21.18 -6.65
N HIS A 396 -34.99 21.35 -6.17
CA HIS A 396 -35.28 21.97 -4.88
C HIS A 396 -35.59 20.91 -3.82
N GLY A 397 -34.73 20.85 -2.81
CA GLY A 397 -34.84 19.97 -1.64
C GLY A 397 -35.16 20.73 -0.35
N VAL A 398 -35.14 20.02 0.78
CA VAL A 398 -35.32 20.65 2.11
C VAL A 398 -34.15 21.57 2.47
N THR A 399 -32.95 21.25 1.96
CA THR A 399 -31.75 22.08 2.13
C THR A 399 -31.68 23.26 1.14
N GLY A 400 -32.75 23.50 0.37
CA GLY A 400 -32.83 24.59 -0.60
C GLY A 400 -32.52 24.13 -2.02
N LEU A 401 -31.69 24.89 -2.75
CA LEU A 401 -31.31 24.56 -4.12
C LEU A 401 -30.18 23.52 -4.10
N VAL A 402 -30.45 22.33 -4.60
CA VAL A 402 -29.48 21.22 -4.68
C VAL A 402 -29.05 21.04 -6.13
N LYS A 403 -27.74 21.12 -6.39
CA LYS A 403 -27.15 20.88 -7.70
C LYS A 403 -26.17 19.71 -7.60
N ILE A 404 -26.41 18.66 -8.38
CA ILE A 404 -25.50 17.53 -8.55
C ILE A 404 -24.71 17.76 -9.83
N ASP A 405 -23.39 17.63 -9.76
CA ASP A 405 -22.49 17.83 -10.88
C ASP A 405 -22.44 16.62 -11.83
N GLU A 406 -21.53 16.67 -12.81
CA GLU A 406 -21.35 15.64 -13.83
C GLU A 406 -20.69 14.36 -13.29
N ASP A 407 -20.01 14.44 -12.16
CA ASP A 407 -19.35 13.31 -11.50
C ASP A 407 -20.28 12.62 -10.48
N GLY A 408 -21.47 13.18 -10.26
CA GLY A 408 -22.46 12.66 -9.32
C GLY A 408 -22.34 13.20 -7.90
N ASP A 409 -21.55 14.25 -7.71
CA ASP A 409 -21.32 14.90 -6.42
C ASP A 409 -22.13 16.18 -6.29
N ARG A 410 -22.63 16.46 -5.08
CA ARG A 410 -23.34 17.70 -4.81
C ARG A 410 -22.40 18.90 -4.71
N GLU A 411 -22.77 19.99 -5.37
CA GLU A 411 -22.15 21.30 -5.15
C GLU A 411 -22.46 21.81 -3.73
N THR A 412 -21.41 22.05 -2.95
CA THR A 412 -21.50 22.37 -1.51
C THR A 412 -21.17 23.82 -1.24
N ASP A 413 -21.97 24.48 -0.40
CA ASP A 413 -21.73 25.84 0.07
C ASP A 413 -20.92 25.82 1.38
N PHE A 414 -19.94 26.72 1.48
CA PHE A 414 -19.07 26.86 2.65
C PHE A 414 -19.15 28.26 3.25
N ALA A 415 -18.83 28.39 4.54
CA ALA A 415 -18.77 29.65 5.25
C ALA A 415 -17.37 29.89 5.83
N LEU A 416 -16.90 31.13 5.70
CA LEU A 416 -15.68 31.63 6.31
C LEU A 416 -16.04 32.46 7.54
N TRP A 417 -15.59 32.01 8.70
CA TRP A 417 -15.77 32.70 9.98
C TRP A 417 -14.50 33.45 10.37
N ASP A 418 -14.71 34.64 10.93
CA ASP A 418 -13.63 35.50 11.40
C ASP A 418 -14.06 36.30 12.62
N MET A 419 -13.08 36.76 13.39
CA MET A 419 -13.28 37.65 14.54
C MET A 419 -13.65 39.05 14.05
N THR A 420 -14.94 39.38 14.07
CA THR A 420 -15.41 40.71 13.64
C THR A 420 -15.15 41.79 14.67
N ASP A 421 -15.18 41.43 15.96
CA ASP A 421 -14.90 42.33 17.08
C ASP A 421 -13.72 41.82 17.90
N THR A 422 -12.60 42.54 17.84
CA THR A 422 -11.37 42.20 18.56
C THR A 422 -11.43 42.45 20.07
N GLU A 423 -12.36 43.30 20.53
CA GLU A 423 -12.55 43.60 21.96
C GLU A 423 -13.39 42.52 22.63
N THR A 424 -14.45 42.04 21.99
CA THR A 424 -15.26 40.94 22.53
C THR A 424 -14.72 39.56 22.16
N GLY A 425 -14.03 39.45 21.02
CA GLY A 425 -13.50 38.22 20.45
C GLY A 425 -14.55 37.35 19.76
N VAL A 426 -15.69 37.93 19.38
CA VAL A 426 -16.80 37.17 18.77
C VAL A 426 -16.49 36.86 17.32
N TYR A 427 -16.74 35.61 16.92
CA TYR A 427 -16.63 35.15 15.54
C TYR A 427 -17.97 35.23 14.83
N GLU A 428 -17.95 35.69 13.59
CA GLU A 428 -19.13 35.72 12.72
C GLU A 428 -18.75 35.33 11.29
N ILE A 429 -19.74 34.96 10.49
CA ILE A 429 -19.56 34.70 9.06
C ILE A 429 -19.25 36.02 8.35
N VAL A 430 -18.08 36.08 7.71
CA VAL A 430 -17.60 37.25 6.95
C VAL A 430 -17.66 37.04 5.44
N ALA A 431 -17.52 35.81 4.98
CA ALA A 431 -17.64 35.47 3.56
C ALA A 431 -18.29 34.09 3.39
N VAL A 432 -18.93 33.89 2.24
CA VAL A 432 -19.64 32.66 1.89
C VAL A 432 -19.24 32.22 0.49
N TYR A 433 -18.92 30.95 0.34
CA TYR A 433 -18.68 30.34 -0.96
C TYR A 433 -19.94 29.66 -1.47
N ASN A 434 -20.34 30.03 -2.69
CA ASN A 434 -21.44 29.40 -3.40
C ASN A 434 -20.88 28.30 -4.32
N GLY A 435 -21.11 27.03 -3.99
CA GLY A 435 -20.58 25.90 -4.75
C GLY A 435 -21.13 25.83 -6.18
N SER A 436 -22.40 26.21 -6.36
CA SER A 436 -23.03 26.18 -7.69
C SER A 436 -22.46 27.23 -8.66
N LYS A 437 -22.07 28.39 -8.16
CA LYS A 437 -21.45 29.49 -8.94
C LYS A 437 -19.93 29.44 -8.93
N LYS A 438 -19.33 28.69 -8.01
CA LYS A 438 -17.88 28.60 -7.77
C LYS A 438 -17.24 29.95 -7.47
N GLU A 439 -17.94 30.77 -6.68
CA GLU A 439 -17.52 32.12 -6.30
C GLU A 439 -17.67 32.36 -4.80
N MET A 440 -16.72 33.09 -4.23
CA MET A 440 -16.77 33.59 -2.86
C MET A 440 -17.39 34.99 -2.82
N VAL A 441 -18.34 35.20 -1.92
CA VAL A 441 -19.08 36.44 -1.74
C VAL A 441 -18.93 36.93 -0.29
N ASP A 442 -18.42 38.15 -0.13
CA ASP A 442 -18.30 38.82 1.16
C ASP A 442 -19.67 39.24 1.71
N GLN A 443 -19.83 39.14 3.02
CA GLN A 443 -21.06 39.58 3.68
C GLN A 443 -21.13 41.11 3.78
N PRO A 444 -22.28 41.72 3.47
CA PRO A 444 -22.41 43.17 3.46
C PRO A 444 -22.15 43.77 4.85
N GLY A 445 -21.23 44.74 4.92
CA GLY A 445 -20.84 45.40 6.16
C GLY A 445 -19.85 44.64 7.03
N ARG A 446 -19.38 43.46 6.59
CA ARG A 446 -18.39 42.64 7.30
C ARG A 446 -17.22 42.35 6.37
N ARG A 447 -16.01 42.76 6.75
CA ARG A 447 -14.79 42.43 6.01
C ARG A 447 -13.94 41.48 6.81
N VAL A 448 -13.21 40.63 6.11
CA VAL A 448 -12.18 39.76 6.69
C VAL A 448 -11.13 40.65 7.36
N GLN A 449 -10.89 40.42 8.65
CA GLN A 449 -9.97 41.16 9.48
C GLN A 449 -8.58 40.52 9.41
N TRP A 450 -7.59 41.32 9.09
CA TRP A 450 -6.19 40.91 9.05
C TRP A 450 -5.41 41.71 10.11
N PRO A 451 -4.58 41.07 10.95
CA PRO A 451 -3.77 41.79 11.94
C PRO A 451 -2.89 42.89 11.32
N GLY A 452 -2.32 42.63 10.13
CA GLY A 452 -1.52 43.60 9.36
C GLY A 452 -2.34 44.53 8.44
N GLY A 453 -3.68 44.53 8.53
CA GLY A 453 -4.59 45.34 7.71
C GLY A 453 -4.83 44.84 6.28
N SER A 454 -4.03 43.89 5.80
CA SER A 454 -4.17 43.24 4.49
C SER A 454 -3.82 41.75 4.60
N PRO A 455 -4.30 40.88 3.67
CA PRO A 455 -3.96 39.46 3.71
C PRO A 455 -2.44 39.27 3.61
N PRO A 456 -1.83 38.40 4.43
CA PRO A 456 -0.40 38.14 4.36
C PRO A 456 -0.04 37.50 3.01
N PRO A 457 1.14 37.76 2.44
CA PRO A 457 1.58 37.11 1.22
C PRO A 457 1.86 35.61 1.48
N ASP A 458 1.55 34.77 0.50
CA ASP A 458 1.73 33.31 0.59
C ASP A 458 3.20 32.89 0.66
N ILE A 459 4.08 33.68 0.05
CA ILE A 459 5.53 33.62 0.22
C ILE A 459 5.98 34.96 0.84
N PRO A 460 6.79 34.96 1.90
CA PRO A 460 7.40 36.17 2.44
C PRO A 460 8.11 36.99 1.33
N GLU A 461 8.15 38.32 1.43
CA GLU A 461 8.76 39.18 0.38
C GLU A 461 10.18 38.71 -0.02
N CYS A 462 10.93 38.21 0.96
CA CYS A 462 12.30 37.78 0.79
C CYS A 462 12.47 36.27 0.51
N GLY A 463 11.36 35.51 0.47
CA GLY A 463 11.34 34.05 0.40
C GLY A 463 11.60 33.38 1.76
N PHE A 464 11.16 32.13 1.93
CA PHE A 464 11.29 31.38 3.20
C PHE A 464 12.75 31.22 3.70
N LYS A 465 13.71 31.25 2.78
CA LYS A 465 15.15 31.18 3.06
C LYS A 465 15.90 32.52 2.92
N ASN A 466 15.18 33.64 2.69
CA ASN A 466 15.76 34.95 2.41
C ASN A 466 16.60 35.04 1.11
N ASP A 467 16.29 34.20 0.11
CA ASP A 467 17.08 34.08 -1.12
C ASP A 467 16.67 35.07 -2.24
N ASN A 468 15.66 35.93 -2.03
CA ASN A 468 15.17 36.85 -3.07
C ASN A 468 16.12 38.06 -3.25
N PRO A 469 16.76 38.24 -4.43
CA PRO A 469 17.72 39.32 -4.67
C PRO A 469 17.12 40.73 -4.58
N ALA A 470 15.79 40.90 -4.69
CA ALA A 470 15.12 42.19 -4.53
C ALA A 470 15.11 42.70 -3.08
N CYS A 471 15.03 41.81 -2.08
CA CYS A 471 15.17 42.18 -0.66
C CYS A 471 16.62 42.57 -0.31
N VAL A 472 17.59 41.94 -0.98
CA VAL A 472 19.00 42.30 -0.84
C VAL A 472 19.26 43.71 -1.42
N ALA A 473 18.51 44.12 -2.45
CA ALA A 473 18.64 45.42 -3.11
C ALA A 473 17.96 46.60 -2.39
N LYS A 474 16.95 46.36 -1.53
CA LYS A 474 16.21 47.41 -0.80
C LYS A 474 17.03 48.10 0.31
N MET A 475 18.25 47.62 0.60
CA MET A 475 19.18 48.26 1.55
C MET A 475 19.87 49.54 1.03
N VAL A 476 19.39 50.12 -0.07
CA VAL A 476 20.10 51.24 -0.72
C VAL A 476 19.15 52.41 -1.02
N GLU A 477 18.85 53.23 -0.01
CA GLU A 477 18.17 54.52 -0.18
C GLU A 477 19.16 55.63 -0.57
N MET A 478 18.95 56.26 -1.74
CA MET A 478 19.00 57.71 -2.08
C MET A 478 20.13 58.67 -1.60
N PRO A 479 21.44 58.34 -1.72
CA PRO A 479 22.41 59.36 -2.16
C PRO A 479 23.16 58.97 -3.45
N GLN A 480 22.80 57.85 -4.09
CA GLN A 480 23.59 57.25 -5.17
C GLN A 480 23.36 57.82 -6.58
N MET A 481 22.26 58.55 -6.81
CA MET A 481 21.92 59.07 -8.15
C MET A 481 22.85 60.19 -8.66
N ILE A 482 23.57 60.89 -7.76
CA ILE A 482 24.57 61.90 -8.16
C ILE A 482 25.87 61.24 -8.66
N SER A 483 26.13 59.98 -8.28
CA SER A 483 27.33 59.22 -8.64
C SER A 483 27.30 58.67 -10.08
N ILE A 484 26.11 58.42 -10.62
CA ILE A 484 25.91 57.74 -11.92
C ILE A 484 26.31 58.65 -13.10
N VAL A 485 26.10 59.96 -12.99
CA VAL A 485 26.46 60.93 -14.05
C VAL A 485 27.98 61.08 -14.17
N VAL A 486 28.71 60.95 -13.06
CA VAL A 486 30.18 60.96 -13.04
C VAL A 486 30.75 59.66 -13.61
N CYS A 487 30.06 58.53 -13.44
CA CYS A 487 30.46 57.24 -14.02
C CYS A 487 30.37 57.19 -15.55
N PHE A 488 29.44 57.92 -16.17
CA PHE A 488 29.27 57.89 -17.63
C PHE A 488 30.43 58.56 -18.39
N ILE A 489 30.98 59.64 -17.83
CA ILE A 489 32.18 60.31 -18.38
C ILE A 489 33.42 59.41 -18.22
N PHE A 490 33.43 58.56 -17.19
CA PHE A 490 34.49 57.58 -16.96
C PHE A 490 34.50 56.44 -17.99
N ILE A 491 33.32 55.99 -18.44
CA ILE A 491 33.18 54.87 -19.40
C ILE A 491 33.79 55.18 -20.78
N ILE A 492 33.73 56.44 -21.24
CA ILE A 492 34.31 56.83 -22.53
C ILE A 492 35.84 56.76 -22.49
N ILE A 493 36.45 57.14 -21.37
CA ILE A 493 37.90 57.00 -21.13
C ILE A 493 38.30 55.51 -21.08
N VAL A 494 37.45 54.64 -20.50
CA VAL A 494 37.67 53.19 -20.39
C VAL A 494 37.75 52.51 -21.76
N THR A 495 36.96 52.92 -22.75
CA THR A 495 36.97 52.26 -24.07
C THR A 495 38.26 52.46 -24.87
N ILE A 496 38.92 53.61 -24.73
CA ILE A 496 40.25 53.86 -25.32
C ILE A 496 41.32 53.05 -24.58
N THR A 497 41.15 52.84 -23.27
CA THR A 497 42.00 51.93 -22.49
C THR A 497 41.80 50.46 -22.87
N VAL A 498 40.60 50.05 -23.32
CA VAL A 498 40.28 48.66 -23.74
C VAL A 498 41.11 48.22 -24.96
N PHE A 499 41.50 49.14 -25.85
CA PHE A 499 42.31 48.79 -27.03
C PHE A 499 43.79 48.54 -26.68
N ILE A 500 44.35 49.31 -25.73
CA ILE A 500 45.66 49.03 -25.13
C ILE A 500 45.56 47.78 -24.23
N TYR A 501 44.43 47.59 -23.56
CA TYR A 501 44.11 46.41 -22.77
C TYR A 501 44.09 45.13 -23.61
N ARG A 502 43.74 45.16 -24.91
CA ARG A 502 43.80 43.97 -25.79
C ARG A 502 45.22 43.45 -26.03
N LYS A 503 46.23 44.31 -25.94
CA LYS A 503 47.65 43.91 -26.01
C LYS A 503 48.16 43.44 -24.65
N LEU A 504 47.67 44.05 -23.57
CA LEU A 504 47.72 43.45 -22.23
C LEU A 504 46.87 42.16 -22.12
N LYS A 505 45.91 41.90 -23.00
CA LYS A 505 44.93 40.81 -22.88
C LYS A 505 45.55 39.43 -23.10
N LEU A 506 46.65 39.35 -23.84
CA LEU A 506 47.45 38.12 -23.94
C LEU A 506 48.25 37.87 -22.65
N GLU A 507 48.73 38.93 -21.98
CA GLU A 507 49.27 38.85 -20.61
C GLU A 507 48.16 38.65 -19.57
N ASN A 508 46.94 39.18 -19.80
CA ASN A 508 45.79 39.01 -18.93
C ASN A 508 45.17 37.62 -19.06
N GLU A 509 45.38 36.88 -20.15
CA GLU A 509 44.95 35.47 -20.24
C GLU A 509 45.88 34.53 -19.44
N LEU A 510 47.13 34.93 -19.19
CA LEU A 510 48.00 34.30 -18.19
C LEU A 510 47.59 34.69 -16.75
N VAL A 511 47.04 35.90 -16.55
CA VAL A 511 46.52 36.41 -15.27
C VAL A 511 45.05 36.01 -15.03
N ALA A 512 44.34 35.52 -16.05
CA ALA A 512 43.00 34.97 -15.93
C ALA A 512 43.10 33.64 -15.19
N GLN A 513 43.11 33.74 -13.87
CA GLN A 513 43.12 32.68 -12.86
C GLN A 513 41.82 31.84 -12.94
N LEU A 514 41.46 31.32 -14.11
CA LEU A 514 40.26 30.52 -14.37
C LEU A 514 40.34 29.11 -13.73
N TRP A 515 41.51 28.73 -13.23
CA TRP A 515 41.72 27.56 -12.36
C TRP A 515 41.52 27.92 -10.88
N ARG A 516 41.49 29.21 -10.52
CA ARG A 516 41.40 29.67 -9.14
C ARG A 516 39.95 29.60 -8.70
N ILE A 517 39.74 28.88 -7.61
CA ILE A 517 38.45 28.73 -6.96
C ILE A 517 38.56 29.51 -5.65
N GLN A 518 37.59 30.38 -5.38
CA GLN A 518 37.53 31.05 -4.10
C GLN A 518 37.00 30.09 -3.05
N TRP A 519 37.51 30.21 -1.83
CA TRP A 519 37.10 29.34 -0.73
C TRP A 519 35.58 29.36 -0.49
N GLU A 520 34.94 30.51 -0.70
CA GLU A 520 33.50 30.71 -0.48
C GLU A 520 32.59 30.00 -1.50
N ASP A 521 33.08 29.78 -2.74
CA ASP A 521 32.32 29.08 -3.79
C ASP A 521 32.22 27.58 -3.53
N ILE A 522 33.03 27.08 -2.60
CA ILE A 522 33.09 25.69 -2.22
C ILE A 522 32.14 25.49 -1.06
N GLN A 523 30.97 24.92 -1.33
CA GLN A 523 30.05 24.52 -0.28
C GLN A 523 30.55 23.20 0.33
N ILE A 524 31.37 23.33 1.37
CA ILE A 524 31.81 22.18 2.16
C ILE A 524 30.61 21.75 3.00
N CYS A 525 30.18 20.50 2.84
CA CYS A 525 29.13 19.95 3.68
C CYS A 525 29.64 19.84 5.13
N ASN A 526 29.42 20.87 5.96
CA ASN A 526 29.55 20.75 7.41
C ASN A 526 28.40 19.88 7.93
N MET A 527 28.63 18.56 7.93
CA MET A 527 27.65 17.54 8.32
C MET A 527 27.30 17.54 9.82
N ASP A 528 27.85 18.41 10.66
CA ASP A 528 27.45 18.52 12.08
C ASP A 528 25.98 18.95 12.28
N LYS A 529 25.34 19.56 11.27
CA LYS A 529 23.89 19.85 11.29
C LYS A 529 23.03 18.69 10.77
N ALA A 530 23.54 17.87 9.85
CA ALA A 530 22.84 16.64 9.42
C ALA A 530 22.89 15.57 10.52
N LEU A 531 23.99 15.52 11.28
CA LEU A 531 24.18 14.60 12.41
C LEU A 531 23.20 14.81 13.58
N ARG A 532 22.56 15.99 13.72
CA ARG A 532 21.57 16.24 14.78
C ARG A 532 20.13 15.84 14.44
N ARG A 533 19.77 15.64 13.17
CA ARG A 533 18.42 15.16 12.79
C ARG A 533 18.30 13.64 12.73
N ALA A 534 19.42 12.91 12.64
CA ALA A 534 19.39 11.45 12.50
C ALA A 534 19.69 10.67 13.80
N CYS A 535 20.03 11.32 14.92
CA CYS A 535 20.35 10.61 16.16
C CYS A 535 19.55 11.08 17.38
N SER A 536 18.35 10.52 17.51
CA SER A 536 17.79 10.06 18.79
C SER A 536 16.99 8.74 18.68
N ARG A 537 17.48 7.79 17.86
CA ARG A 537 17.53 6.37 18.24
C ARG A 537 18.97 5.88 18.13
N LEU A 538 19.81 6.30 19.07
CA LEU A 538 20.99 5.59 19.61
C LEU A 538 21.83 6.60 20.37
N THR A 539 21.67 6.63 21.68
CA THR A 539 22.53 7.39 22.58
C THR A 539 23.65 6.49 23.09
N MET A 540 24.85 7.09 23.15
CA MET A 540 26.00 6.75 23.99
C MET A 540 26.98 5.68 23.52
N SER A 541 28.02 6.13 22.80
CA SER A 541 29.42 5.83 23.13
C SER A 541 30.38 6.61 22.22
N LEU A 542 31.01 7.66 22.79
CA LEU A 542 32.42 8.04 22.62
C LEU A 542 32.89 8.39 21.18
N ARG A 543 33.04 9.67 20.83
CA ARG A 543 34.21 10.51 21.20
C ARG A 543 35.54 9.76 21.02
N GLY A 544 36.14 9.90 19.83
CA GLY A 544 37.59 9.81 19.65
C GLY A 544 38.08 8.77 18.64
N SER A 545 38.05 9.10 17.35
CA SER A 545 39.21 9.07 16.44
C SER A 545 38.75 9.25 14.99
N ASN A 546 39.53 10.02 14.24
CA ASN A 546 39.13 10.69 13.02
C ASN A 546 39.31 9.77 11.80
N TYR A 547 38.23 9.23 11.23
CA TYR A 547 38.03 8.87 9.81
C TYR A 547 36.68 8.13 9.75
N GLY A 548 35.59 8.89 9.83
CA GLY A 548 34.22 8.36 9.86
C GLY A 548 33.53 8.55 8.52
N SER A 549 33.32 7.44 7.82
CA SER A 549 32.62 7.35 6.54
C SER A 549 31.10 7.53 6.72
N LEU A 550 30.48 8.43 5.96
CA LEU A 550 29.07 8.80 6.10
C LEU A 550 28.27 8.45 4.83
N ILE A 551 27.14 7.76 4.98
CA ILE A 551 26.25 7.33 3.88
C ILE A 551 25.17 8.40 3.65
N THR A 552 24.91 8.79 2.39
CA THR A 552 23.84 9.74 2.03
C THR A 552 22.45 9.09 1.92
N MET A 553 21.38 9.89 2.11
CA MET A 553 19.97 9.45 2.21
C MET A 553 19.37 8.84 0.92
N GLU A 554 20.00 9.04 -0.24
CA GLU A 554 19.68 8.27 -1.44
C GLU A 554 20.66 7.10 -1.48
N GLY A 555 20.13 5.88 -1.36
CA GLY A 555 20.88 4.67 -1.02
C GLY A 555 22.23 4.48 -1.71
N ASN A 556 23.19 3.99 -0.89
CA ASN A 556 24.43 3.29 -1.25
C ASN A 556 25.72 4.09 -1.54
N PHE A 557 25.86 5.36 -1.11
CA PHE A 557 27.14 6.07 -1.27
C PHE A 557 27.75 6.51 0.06
N GLN A 558 28.82 5.80 0.44
CA GLN A 558 29.68 6.11 1.58
C GLN A 558 30.68 7.21 1.17
N ILE A 559 30.81 8.27 1.97
CA ILE A 559 31.71 9.40 1.69
C ILE A 559 33.08 9.13 2.32
N TYR A 560 34.12 9.00 1.48
CA TYR A 560 35.47 8.57 1.89
C TYR A 560 36.47 9.72 2.08
N THR A 561 36.21 10.91 1.55
CA THR A 561 37.09 12.07 1.68
C THR A 561 36.30 13.36 1.91
N LYS A 562 36.99 14.46 2.21
CA LYS A 562 36.34 15.77 2.33
C LYS A 562 35.79 16.20 0.98
N THR A 563 34.48 16.19 0.85
CA THR A 563 33.78 16.61 -0.36
C THR A 563 33.16 17.99 -0.19
N GLY A 564 32.99 18.69 -1.29
CA GLY A 564 32.14 19.87 -1.34
C GLY A 564 31.53 20.05 -2.71
N TYR A 565 30.44 20.80 -2.74
CA TYR A 565 29.76 21.13 -3.98
C TYR A 565 30.39 22.38 -4.57
N TYR A 566 30.86 22.27 -5.82
CA TYR A 566 31.32 23.40 -6.60
C TYR A 566 30.44 23.50 -7.85
N LYS A 567 29.68 24.60 -7.96
CA LYS A 567 28.70 24.85 -9.05
C LYS A 567 27.71 23.69 -9.27
N GLY A 568 27.21 23.10 -8.18
CA GLY A 568 26.23 22.01 -8.21
C GLY A 568 26.80 20.61 -8.45
N ASN A 569 28.09 20.46 -8.75
CA ASN A 569 28.75 19.16 -8.89
C ASN A 569 29.50 18.79 -7.61
N LEU A 570 29.44 17.51 -7.22
CA LEU A 570 30.17 16.98 -6.08
C LEU A 570 31.66 16.83 -6.40
N THR A 571 32.52 17.43 -5.59
CA THR A 571 33.97 17.49 -5.81
C THR A 571 34.76 17.08 -4.57
N ALA A 572 35.93 16.48 -4.78
CA ALA A 572 36.86 16.12 -3.72
C ALA A 572 37.81 17.29 -3.42
N ILE A 573 37.93 17.67 -2.14
CA ILE A 573 38.70 18.81 -1.66
C ILE A 573 39.90 18.32 -0.87
N LYS A 574 41.11 18.71 -1.31
CA LYS A 574 42.36 18.38 -0.64
C LYS A 574 43.06 19.63 -0.12
N TYR A 575 43.24 19.72 1.19
CA TYR A 575 43.90 20.86 1.84
C TYR A 575 45.43 20.75 1.84
N ILE A 576 46.11 21.88 1.75
CA ILE A 576 47.58 21.99 1.78
C ILE A 576 47.96 22.77 3.04
N ASN A 577 48.20 22.03 4.12
CA ASN A 577 48.39 22.61 5.46
C ASN A 577 49.84 23.04 5.75
N SER A 578 50.78 22.78 4.84
CA SER A 578 52.22 22.88 5.11
C SER A 578 52.84 24.24 4.77
N LYS A 579 52.11 25.16 4.13
CA LYS A 579 52.62 26.49 3.76
C LYS A 579 51.67 27.60 4.19
N LYS A 580 52.19 28.54 4.99
CA LYS A 580 51.46 29.74 5.45
C LYS A 580 51.01 30.65 4.31
N ARG A 581 51.70 30.60 3.16
CA ARG A 581 51.39 31.33 1.93
C ARG A 581 52.10 30.67 0.74
N ILE A 582 51.47 30.64 -0.43
CA ILE A 582 52.09 30.16 -1.66
C ILE A 582 52.31 31.35 -2.59
N GLU A 583 53.56 31.55 -3.02
CA GLU A 583 53.89 32.56 -4.03
C GLU A 583 53.62 32.02 -5.42
N LEU A 584 52.75 32.73 -6.16
CA LEU A 584 52.40 32.41 -7.54
C LEU A 584 53.53 32.84 -8.48
N THR A 585 54.58 32.01 -8.53
CA THR A 585 55.64 32.14 -9.54
C THR A 585 55.13 31.69 -10.91
N ARG A 586 55.79 32.18 -11.98
CA ARG A 586 55.40 31.88 -13.37
C ARG A 586 55.33 30.37 -13.66
N THR A 587 56.23 29.58 -13.07
CA THR A 587 56.27 28.11 -13.19
C THR A 587 55.02 27.43 -12.61
N VAL A 588 54.55 27.90 -11.45
CA VAL A 588 53.35 27.38 -10.76
C VAL A 588 52.07 27.64 -11.57
N LEU A 589 51.97 28.80 -12.22
CA LEU A 589 50.84 29.13 -13.11
C LEU A 589 50.79 28.23 -14.35
N PHE A 590 51.95 27.84 -14.89
CA PHE A 590 52.03 26.88 -15.99
C PHE A 590 51.64 25.46 -15.55
N GLU A 591 52.08 25.01 -14.36
CA GLU A 591 51.67 23.71 -13.80
C GLU A 591 50.14 23.60 -13.65
N LEU A 592 49.48 24.63 -13.13
CA LEU A 592 48.01 24.67 -12.95
C LEU A 592 47.26 24.69 -14.28
N LYS A 593 47.80 25.37 -15.29
CA LYS A 593 47.24 25.37 -16.65
C LYS A 593 47.33 23.97 -17.27
N HIS A 594 48.49 23.32 -17.19
CA HIS A 594 48.68 21.97 -17.73
C HIS A 594 47.76 20.94 -17.05
N MET A 595 47.53 21.05 -15.74
CA MET A 595 46.60 20.17 -15.03
C MET A 595 45.16 20.28 -15.53
N ARG A 596 44.70 21.48 -15.89
CA ARG A 596 43.34 21.69 -16.39
C ARG A 596 43.13 21.16 -17.81
N ASP A 597 44.18 21.25 -18.63
CA ASP A 597 44.11 20.89 -20.05
C ASP A 597 44.21 19.36 -20.25
N VAL A 598 44.67 18.61 -19.24
CA VAL A 598 44.74 17.14 -19.27
C VAL A 598 43.38 16.51 -18.93
N GLN A 599 42.85 15.68 -19.85
CA GLN A 599 41.60 14.93 -19.66
C GLN A 599 41.75 13.48 -20.15
N ASN A 600 41.41 12.51 -19.31
CA ASN A 600 41.41 11.08 -19.62
C ASN A 600 40.39 10.35 -18.74
N GLU A 601 39.84 9.24 -19.23
CA GLU A 601 38.85 8.44 -18.50
C GLU A 601 39.41 7.80 -17.21
N HIS A 602 40.70 7.46 -17.19
CA HIS A 602 41.40 6.83 -16.07
C HIS A 602 42.23 7.81 -15.22
N LEU A 603 42.04 9.13 -15.39
CA LEU A 603 42.60 10.17 -14.51
C LEU A 603 41.46 11.00 -13.93
N THR A 604 41.58 11.44 -12.67
CA THR A 604 40.60 12.36 -12.10
C THR A 604 40.71 13.72 -12.78
N ARG A 605 39.56 14.31 -13.10
CA ARG A 605 39.52 15.64 -13.73
C ARG A 605 39.86 16.72 -12.71
N PHE A 606 40.82 17.58 -13.06
CA PHE A 606 41.16 18.77 -12.27
C PHE A 606 40.12 19.86 -12.50
N ILE A 607 39.53 20.36 -11.41
CA ILE A 607 38.47 21.37 -11.44
C ILE A 607 39.05 22.75 -11.13
N GLY A 608 39.94 22.84 -10.14
CA GLY A 608 40.67 24.06 -9.80
C GLY A 608 41.38 24.00 -8.45
N ALA A 609 41.95 25.13 -8.02
CA ALA A 609 42.67 25.27 -6.75
C ALA A 609 42.33 26.57 -6.03
N CYS A 610 42.16 26.49 -4.72
CA CYS A 610 42.05 27.62 -3.80
C CYS A 610 43.41 27.89 -3.14
N ILE A 611 43.86 29.16 -3.17
CA ILE A 611 45.19 29.56 -2.66
C ILE A 611 45.06 30.56 -1.50
N ASP A 612 43.86 30.67 -0.92
CA ASP A 612 43.56 31.68 0.08
C ASP A 612 43.95 31.19 1.50
N PRO A 613 44.92 31.81 2.20
CA PRO A 613 45.28 31.43 3.56
C PRO A 613 44.15 31.79 4.54
N PRO A 614 43.81 30.95 5.54
CA PRO A 614 44.48 29.72 5.95
C PRO A 614 44.04 28.44 5.20
N ASN A 615 43.10 28.53 4.26
CA ASN A 615 42.43 27.38 3.64
C ASN A 615 42.87 27.17 2.17
N ILE A 616 44.13 26.79 1.98
CA ILE A 616 44.67 26.43 0.67
C ILE A 616 44.21 25.01 0.33
N CYS A 617 43.54 24.80 -0.80
CA CYS A 617 43.06 23.48 -1.21
C CYS A 617 43.03 23.26 -2.74
N ILE A 618 42.94 22.00 -3.16
CA ILE A 618 42.81 21.56 -4.54
C ILE A 618 41.48 20.82 -4.71
N LEU A 619 40.77 21.10 -5.80
CA LEU A 619 39.48 20.49 -6.13
C LEU A 619 39.60 19.59 -7.36
N THR A 620 39.13 18.35 -7.20
CA THR A 620 39.09 17.32 -8.25
C THR A 620 37.72 16.65 -8.28
N GLU A 621 37.41 15.94 -9.36
CA GLU A 621 36.20 15.11 -9.47
C GLU A 621 36.10 14.11 -8.31
N TYR A 622 34.92 14.00 -7.67
CA TYR A 622 34.70 13.03 -6.61
C TYR A 622 34.32 11.65 -7.16
N CYS A 623 34.98 10.61 -6.66
CA CYS A 623 34.73 9.21 -7.01
C CYS A 623 34.02 8.52 -5.84
N PRO A 624 32.74 8.12 -5.98
CA PRO A 624 31.91 7.74 -4.85
C PRO A 624 32.18 6.36 -4.24
N ARG A 625 33.00 5.51 -4.89
CA ARG A 625 33.41 4.20 -4.34
C ARG A 625 34.71 4.25 -3.55
N GLY A 626 35.28 5.45 -3.36
CA GLY A 626 36.46 5.64 -2.53
C GLY A 626 37.77 5.26 -3.22
N SER A 627 38.84 5.15 -2.43
CA SER A 627 40.13 4.68 -2.90
C SER A 627 40.21 3.16 -2.93
N LEU A 628 41.22 2.63 -3.60
CA LEU A 628 41.49 1.20 -3.66
C LEU A 628 41.70 0.61 -2.27
N GLN A 629 42.31 1.38 -1.36
CA GLN A 629 42.51 0.97 0.02
C GLN A 629 41.18 0.83 0.77
N ASP A 630 40.26 1.79 0.57
CA ASP A 630 38.91 1.75 1.16
C ASP A 630 38.08 0.58 0.59
N LEU A 631 38.21 0.29 -0.69
CA LEU A 631 37.53 -0.81 -1.36
C LEU A 631 38.01 -2.18 -0.83
N MET A 632 39.31 -2.30 -0.52
CA MET A 632 39.91 -3.51 0.05
C MET A 632 39.52 -3.73 1.52
N GLU A 633 39.21 -2.66 2.26
CA GLU A 633 38.75 -2.72 3.66
C GLU A 633 37.22 -2.96 3.77
N SER A 634 36.47 -2.77 2.69
CA SER A 634 35.02 -2.95 2.68
C SER A 634 34.59 -4.43 2.69
N GLU A 635 33.72 -4.82 3.64
CA GLU A 635 33.21 -6.20 3.76
C GLU A 635 32.06 -6.51 2.77
N SER A 636 31.43 -5.48 2.19
CA SER A 636 30.22 -5.63 1.35
C SER A 636 30.51 -6.03 -0.10
N ILE A 637 31.76 -5.91 -0.57
CA ILE A 637 32.13 -6.18 -1.97
C ILE A 637 33.26 -7.21 -2.00
N THR A 638 32.99 -8.41 -2.53
CA THR A 638 34.01 -9.45 -2.66
C THR A 638 34.89 -9.21 -3.90
N LEU A 639 36.15 -8.82 -3.68
CA LEU A 639 37.13 -8.60 -4.74
C LEU A 639 37.68 -9.93 -5.26
N ASP A 640 37.05 -10.52 -6.27
CA ASP A 640 37.57 -11.70 -6.96
C ASP A 640 38.75 -11.36 -7.90
N TRP A 641 39.48 -12.35 -8.40
CA TRP A 641 40.65 -12.09 -9.24
C TRP A 641 40.29 -11.41 -10.56
N MET A 642 39.12 -11.68 -11.14
CA MET A 642 38.71 -10.98 -12.38
C MET A 642 38.59 -9.48 -12.14
N PHE A 643 37.95 -9.10 -11.04
CA PHE A 643 37.75 -7.72 -10.64
C PHE A 643 39.06 -7.05 -10.18
N ARG A 644 39.98 -7.80 -9.53
CA ARG A 644 41.34 -7.29 -9.25
C ARG A 644 42.11 -7.00 -10.53
N TYR A 645 42.06 -7.90 -11.52
CA TYR A 645 42.75 -7.71 -12.80
C TYR A 645 42.23 -6.50 -13.59
N SER A 646 40.93 -6.21 -13.52
CA SER A 646 40.39 -5.02 -14.18
C SER A 646 40.90 -3.73 -13.56
N LEU A 647 40.95 -3.65 -12.23
CA LEU A 647 41.51 -2.51 -11.51
C LEU A 647 43.00 -2.34 -11.84
N ILE A 648 43.77 -3.44 -11.89
CA ILE A 648 45.17 -3.43 -12.31
C ILE A 648 45.34 -2.87 -13.73
N HIS A 649 44.49 -3.31 -14.65
CA HIS A 649 44.55 -2.89 -16.05
C HIS A 649 44.19 -1.41 -16.22
N ASP A 650 43.24 -0.89 -15.44
CA ASP A 650 42.86 0.52 -15.47
C ASP A 650 43.96 1.43 -14.88
N ILE A 651 44.65 1.01 -13.80
CA ILE A 651 45.85 1.71 -13.31
C ILE A 651 46.90 1.81 -14.42
N VAL A 652 47.17 0.70 -15.12
CA VAL A 652 48.18 0.66 -16.18
C VAL A 652 47.80 1.58 -17.34
N LYS A 653 46.53 1.65 -17.74
CA LYS A 653 46.08 2.60 -18.78
C LYS A 653 46.25 4.05 -18.35
N GLY A 654 45.85 4.40 -17.12
CA GLY A 654 45.98 5.74 -16.56
C GLY A 654 47.44 6.19 -16.51
N MET A 655 48.33 5.35 -15.98
CA MET A 655 49.77 5.64 -15.90
C MET A 655 50.45 5.70 -17.28
N THR A 656 50.05 4.83 -18.22
CA THR A 656 50.56 4.90 -19.60
C THR A 656 50.22 6.25 -20.24
N PHE A 657 49.01 6.76 -20.02
CA PHE A 657 48.62 8.07 -20.53
C PHE A 657 49.39 9.20 -19.84
N LEU A 658 49.50 9.15 -18.51
CA LEU A 658 50.20 10.17 -17.73
C LEU A 658 51.68 10.29 -18.11
N HIS A 659 52.38 9.17 -18.29
CA HIS A 659 53.81 9.14 -18.67
C HIS A 659 54.07 9.71 -20.06
N ASN A 660 53.09 9.64 -20.96
CA ASN A 660 53.16 10.22 -22.31
C ASN A 660 52.63 11.67 -22.37
N SER A 661 52.14 12.22 -21.25
CA SER A 661 51.60 13.58 -21.18
C SER A 661 52.66 14.62 -20.79
N VAL A 662 52.29 15.91 -20.79
CA VAL A 662 53.15 17.03 -20.37
C VAL A 662 53.59 16.93 -18.90
N ILE A 663 52.92 16.10 -18.09
CA ILE A 663 53.22 15.89 -16.67
C ILE A 663 54.36 14.87 -16.47
N VAL A 664 54.56 13.96 -17.44
CA VAL A 664 55.68 13.00 -17.56
C VAL A 664 55.77 11.93 -16.47
N SER A 665 55.50 12.22 -15.20
CA SER A 665 55.52 11.26 -14.09
C SER A 665 54.55 11.65 -12.96
N HIS A 666 54.14 10.67 -12.15
CA HIS A 666 53.24 10.89 -11.02
C HIS A 666 54.00 11.28 -9.74
N GLY A 667 55.06 10.54 -9.40
CA GLY A 667 55.99 10.80 -8.31
C GLY A 667 55.49 10.53 -6.89
N ASN A 668 54.27 10.01 -6.74
CA ASN A 668 53.67 9.64 -5.45
C ASN A 668 52.48 8.69 -5.65
N LEU A 669 52.67 7.65 -6.45
CA LEU A 669 51.63 6.67 -6.74
C LEU A 669 51.48 5.73 -5.53
N LYS A 670 50.25 5.49 -5.08
CA LYS A 670 49.91 4.61 -3.95
C LYS A 670 48.46 4.15 -4.07
N SER A 671 48.08 3.11 -3.33
CA SER A 671 46.71 2.56 -3.36
C SER A 671 45.65 3.60 -2.96
N SER A 672 45.93 4.47 -1.99
CA SER A 672 45.03 5.59 -1.61
C SER A 672 44.88 6.69 -2.68
N ASN A 673 45.76 6.75 -3.68
CA ASN A 673 45.66 7.70 -4.81
C ASN A 673 45.01 7.08 -6.06
N CYS A 674 44.56 5.83 -5.96
CA CYS A 674 43.79 5.15 -7.00
C CYS A 674 42.32 5.13 -6.53
N VAL A 675 41.44 5.87 -7.18
CA VAL A 675 40.03 6.04 -6.76
C VAL A 675 39.07 5.42 -7.77
N VAL A 676 37.90 4.97 -7.33
CA VAL A 676 36.95 4.21 -8.15
C VAL A 676 35.63 4.96 -8.30
N ASP A 677 35.19 5.12 -9.54
CA ASP A 677 33.95 5.82 -9.86
C ASP A 677 32.68 4.97 -9.63
N SER A 678 31.50 5.53 -9.88
CA SER A 678 30.23 4.81 -9.70
C SER A 678 30.06 3.58 -10.61
N ARG A 679 30.83 3.49 -11.70
CA ARG A 679 30.81 2.41 -12.70
C ARG A 679 31.92 1.38 -12.49
N PHE A 680 32.61 1.42 -11.35
CA PHE A 680 33.75 0.57 -11.02
C PHE A 680 34.97 0.73 -11.96
N VAL A 681 35.10 1.91 -12.58
CA VAL A 681 36.31 2.28 -13.35
C VAL A 681 37.29 2.97 -12.42
N LEU A 682 38.55 2.52 -12.43
CA LEU A 682 39.60 3.11 -11.61
C LEU A 682 40.20 4.34 -12.31
N LYS A 683 40.30 5.43 -11.55
CA LYS A 683 40.91 6.71 -11.92
C LYS A 683 42.07 7.07 -10.98
N ILE A 684 43.17 7.56 -11.54
CA ILE A 684 44.33 7.99 -10.76
C ILE A 684 44.17 9.46 -10.38
N THR A 685 44.33 9.76 -9.09
CA THR A 685 44.25 11.10 -8.53
C THR A 685 45.57 11.55 -7.97
N ASP A 686 45.68 12.83 -7.59
CA ASP A 686 46.90 13.38 -7.00
C ASP A 686 48.13 13.18 -7.90
N TYR A 687 48.04 13.54 -9.18
CA TYR A 687 49.18 13.71 -10.10
C TYR A 687 49.54 15.19 -10.32
N GLY A 688 50.76 15.50 -10.77
CA GLY A 688 51.22 16.88 -11.05
C GLY A 688 51.32 17.83 -9.84
N LEU A 689 51.45 19.14 -10.08
CA LEU A 689 51.56 20.18 -9.03
C LEU A 689 52.71 19.96 -8.03
N ALA A 690 53.90 19.65 -8.55
CA ALA A 690 55.09 19.34 -7.76
C ALA A 690 55.47 20.47 -6.77
N SER A 691 55.24 21.72 -7.18
CA SER A 691 55.52 22.91 -6.35
C SER A 691 54.64 23.01 -5.09
N PHE A 692 53.44 22.44 -5.14
CA PHE A 692 52.46 22.39 -4.04
C PHE A 692 52.72 21.23 -3.05
N ARG A 693 53.48 20.21 -3.48
CA ARG A 693 53.79 19.01 -2.68
C ARG A 693 55.05 19.11 -1.83
N LYS A 694 55.82 20.19 -1.98
CA LYS A 694 57.07 20.41 -1.23
C LYS A 694 56.74 20.73 0.24
N GLU A 695 56.62 19.71 1.08
CA GLU A 695 56.47 19.86 2.53
C GLU A 695 57.81 20.26 3.19
N PRO A 696 57.81 21.09 4.26
CA PRO A 696 58.98 21.23 5.11
C PRO A 696 59.23 19.92 5.86
N CYS A 697 60.47 19.43 5.85
CA CYS A 697 60.93 18.32 6.68
C CYS A 697 60.75 18.67 8.17
N ILE A 698 59.65 18.25 8.80
CA ILE A 698 59.59 18.19 10.27
C ILE A 698 58.84 16.93 10.73
N GLU A 699 59.56 16.25 11.62
CA GLU A 699 59.22 15.24 12.62
C GLU A 699 59.01 13.77 12.22
N ASP A 700 59.90 12.98 12.84
CA ASP A 700 60.17 11.54 12.82
C ASP A 700 58.96 10.72 13.31
N THR A 701 57.82 10.91 12.67
CA THR A 701 56.52 10.37 13.05
C THR A 701 56.19 9.11 12.25
N HIS A 702 55.49 8.16 12.87
CA HIS A 702 55.07 6.91 12.23
C HIS A 702 54.33 7.13 10.89
N ALA A 703 53.54 8.21 10.79
CA ALA A 703 52.80 8.57 9.57
C ALA A 703 53.70 8.99 8.40
N TYR A 704 54.88 9.58 8.67
CA TYR A 704 55.84 9.96 7.66
C TYR A 704 56.43 8.72 6.96
N TYR A 705 56.92 7.77 7.75
CA TYR A 705 57.48 6.52 7.24
C TYR A 705 56.41 5.65 6.55
N ALA A 706 55.18 5.60 7.09
CA ALA A 706 54.08 4.89 6.46
C ALA A 706 53.75 5.41 5.04
N ARG A 707 53.83 6.73 4.80
CA ARG A 707 53.61 7.30 3.45
C ARG A 707 54.72 6.96 2.46
N LYS A 708 55.92 6.64 2.95
CA LYS A 708 57.10 6.34 2.13
C LYS A 708 57.17 4.87 1.70
N LEU A 709 56.30 3.99 2.18
CA LEU A 709 56.32 2.55 1.88
C LEU A 709 56.24 2.20 0.38
N TRP A 710 55.64 3.07 -0.44
CA TRP A 710 55.56 2.92 -1.90
C TRP A 710 56.72 3.58 -2.66
N THR A 711 57.63 4.27 -1.96
CA THR A 711 58.72 5.04 -2.57
C THR A 711 59.87 4.12 -2.95
N ALA A 712 60.40 4.31 -4.16
CA ALA A 712 61.49 3.49 -4.67
C ALA A 712 62.82 3.72 -3.91
N PRO A 713 63.67 2.69 -3.74
CA PRO A 713 64.90 2.78 -2.95
C PRO A 713 65.86 3.88 -3.43
N GLU A 714 65.98 4.07 -4.74
CA GLU A 714 66.84 5.10 -5.32
C GLU A 714 66.35 6.53 -5.03
N LEU A 715 65.03 6.71 -4.85
CA LEU A 715 64.45 8.00 -4.46
C LEU A 715 64.55 8.24 -2.96
N LEU A 716 64.66 7.17 -2.16
CA LEU A 716 64.91 7.25 -0.72
C LEU A 716 66.36 7.65 -0.43
N ARG A 717 67.33 7.08 -1.17
CA ARG A 717 68.77 7.38 -1.01
C ARG A 717 69.21 8.72 -1.61
N ALA A 718 68.42 9.29 -2.52
CA ALA A 718 68.77 10.53 -3.17
C ALA A 718 68.74 11.71 -2.19
N GLU A 719 69.83 12.48 -2.10
CA GLU A 719 69.93 13.65 -1.21
C GLU A 719 68.90 14.75 -1.55
N CYS A 720 68.53 14.86 -2.83
CA CYS A 720 67.54 15.82 -3.33
C CYS A 720 66.67 15.15 -4.40
N PRO A 721 65.66 14.35 -4.02
CA PRO A 721 64.82 13.66 -4.99
C PRO A 721 63.99 14.67 -5.80
N PRO A 722 63.80 14.44 -7.12
CA PRO A 722 62.97 15.32 -7.93
C PRO A 722 61.53 15.31 -7.39
N PRO A 723 60.89 16.48 -7.19
CA PRO A 723 59.57 16.56 -6.56
C PRO A 723 58.43 15.99 -7.43
N SER A 724 58.68 15.81 -8.73
CA SER A 724 57.81 15.10 -9.68
C SER A 724 58.07 13.59 -9.74
N GLY A 725 59.04 13.08 -8.97
CA GLY A 725 59.53 11.70 -9.04
C GLY A 725 60.11 11.35 -10.40
N THR A 726 60.20 10.04 -10.67
CA THR A 726 60.67 9.50 -11.95
C THR A 726 59.69 8.45 -12.46
N GLN A 727 59.64 8.24 -13.78
CA GLN A 727 58.77 7.21 -14.37
C GLN A 727 59.08 5.80 -13.82
N LYS A 728 60.36 5.47 -13.63
CA LYS A 728 60.79 4.18 -13.04
C LYS A 728 60.49 4.06 -11.55
N GLY A 729 60.40 5.19 -10.85
CA GLY A 729 59.91 5.23 -9.47
C GLY A 729 58.42 4.90 -9.38
N ASP A 730 57.60 5.41 -10.31
CA ASP A 730 56.17 5.08 -10.36
C ASP A 730 55.92 3.58 -10.64
N VAL A 731 56.79 2.95 -11.45
CA VAL A 731 56.74 1.51 -11.72
C VAL A 731 57.01 0.69 -10.44
N TYR A 732 57.96 1.12 -9.61
CA TYR A 732 58.19 0.49 -8.30
C TYR A 732 56.97 0.60 -7.39
N SER A 733 56.39 1.80 -7.30
CA SER A 733 55.16 2.03 -6.52
C SER A 733 54.00 1.15 -7.00
N PHE A 734 53.86 0.96 -8.32
CA PHE A 734 52.90 0.05 -8.90
C PHE A 734 53.16 -1.42 -8.51
N GLY A 735 54.42 -1.85 -8.42
CA GLY A 735 54.79 -3.19 -7.92
C GLY A 735 54.31 -3.45 -6.49
N ILE A 736 54.35 -2.44 -5.62
CA ILE A 736 53.82 -2.53 -4.24
C ILE A 736 52.29 -2.60 -4.23
N ILE A 737 51.60 -1.81 -5.06
CA ILE A 737 50.13 -1.84 -5.19
C ILE A 737 49.65 -3.20 -5.73
N LEU A 738 50.38 -3.81 -6.66
CA LEU A 738 50.07 -5.15 -7.14
C LEU A 738 50.10 -6.18 -6.01
N GLN A 739 51.03 -6.04 -5.07
CA GLN A 739 51.13 -6.93 -3.91
C GLN A 739 49.97 -6.73 -2.94
N GLU A 740 49.56 -5.48 -2.69
CA GLU A 740 48.36 -5.16 -1.91
C GLU A 740 47.12 -5.83 -2.52
N LEU A 741 46.92 -5.74 -3.84
CA LEU A 741 45.78 -6.36 -4.52
C LEU A 741 45.85 -7.88 -4.57
N ALA A 742 47.04 -8.46 -4.72
CA ALA A 742 47.21 -9.90 -4.77
C ALA A 742 46.87 -10.55 -3.41
N LEU A 743 47.33 -9.95 -2.32
CA LEU A 743 47.22 -10.53 -0.98
C LEU A 743 46.01 -10.03 -0.18
N LEU A 744 45.44 -8.88 -0.54
CA LEU A 744 44.42 -8.17 0.25
C LEU A 744 44.81 -8.02 1.73
N ARG A 745 46.12 -7.87 1.97
CA ARG A 745 46.69 -7.59 3.28
C ARG A 745 47.34 -6.21 3.23
N GLY A 746 47.58 -5.63 4.41
CA GLY A 746 48.15 -4.29 4.53
C GLY A 746 49.43 -4.09 3.72
N VAL A 747 49.75 -2.83 3.50
CA VAL A 747 50.88 -2.35 2.68
C VAL A 747 52.20 -2.99 3.10
N PHE A 748 53.01 -3.42 2.13
CA PHE A 748 54.37 -3.95 2.35
C PHE A 748 54.40 -5.12 3.36
N TYR A 749 53.48 -6.08 3.20
CA TYR A 749 53.33 -7.22 4.10
C TYR A 749 54.56 -8.17 4.13
N LEU A 750 54.95 -8.62 5.34
CA LEU A 750 56.05 -9.56 5.63
C LEU A 750 55.56 -10.68 6.58
N GLU A 751 56.12 -11.90 6.48
CA GLU A 751 55.63 -13.11 7.18
C GLU A 751 56.21 -13.32 8.61
N SER A 752 57.22 -12.53 9.01
CA SER A 752 57.93 -12.60 10.30
C SER A 752 58.00 -11.20 10.95
N PRO A 753 58.24 -11.07 12.28
CA PRO A 753 57.49 -10.20 13.18
C PRO A 753 57.28 -8.77 12.65
N PRO A 754 56.09 -8.18 12.86
CA PRO A 754 55.68 -6.93 12.22
C PRO A 754 56.68 -5.82 12.51
N LEU A 755 57.48 -5.50 11.50
CA LEU A 755 58.42 -4.40 11.54
C LEU A 755 57.65 -3.08 11.46
N SER A 756 58.10 -2.07 12.20
CA SER A 756 57.49 -0.76 12.09
C SER A 756 57.79 -0.15 10.70
N PRO A 757 56.95 0.74 10.17
CA PRO A 757 57.21 1.42 8.90
C PRO A 757 58.57 2.11 8.85
N LYS A 758 59.07 2.62 9.98
CA LYS A 758 60.40 3.23 10.08
C LYS A 758 61.52 2.21 9.82
N GLU A 759 61.45 1.08 10.50
CA GLU A 759 62.39 -0.03 10.36
C GLU A 759 62.37 -0.69 8.98
N ILE A 760 61.23 -0.66 8.28
CA ILE A 760 61.11 -1.14 6.90
C ILE A 760 61.83 -0.18 5.95
N ILE A 761 61.55 1.12 6.06
CA ILE A 761 62.15 2.15 5.20
C ILE A 761 63.67 2.21 5.38
N GLU A 762 64.17 2.21 6.61
CA GLU A 762 65.62 2.22 6.89
C GLU A 762 66.32 1.03 6.23
N ARG A 763 65.74 -0.18 6.29
CA ARG A 763 66.32 -1.37 5.65
C ARG A 763 66.26 -1.35 4.13
N VAL A 764 65.20 -0.78 3.55
CA VAL A 764 65.08 -0.59 2.09
C VAL A 764 66.08 0.47 1.61
N GLU A 765 66.27 1.54 2.37
CA GLU A 765 67.23 2.61 2.11
C GLU A 765 68.68 2.12 2.25
N GLU A 766 69.00 1.28 3.24
CA GLU A 766 70.34 0.71 3.39
C GLU A 766 70.77 -0.19 2.22
N GLY A 767 69.83 -0.81 1.51
CA GLY A 767 70.13 -1.58 0.29
C GLY A 767 71.05 -2.78 0.51
N ARG A 768 71.01 -3.40 1.69
CA ARG A 768 71.82 -4.60 1.96
C ARG A 768 71.25 -5.80 1.22
N TRP A 769 72.12 -6.61 0.62
CA TRP A 769 71.71 -7.87 0.00
C TRP A 769 71.51 -8.96 1.06
N PRO A 770 70.40 -9.73 1.03
CA PRO A 770 69.28 -9.65 0.10
C PRO A 770 68.38 -8.43 0.38
N TYR A 771 67.99 -7.73 -0.68
CA TYR A 771 67.19 -6.52 -0.55
C TYR A 771 65.85 -6.81 0.13
N LEU A 772 65.47 -5.97 1.11
CA LEU A 772 64.17 -6.11 1.77
C LEU A 772 63.07 -5.81 0.74
N ARG A 773 62.18 -6.79 0.55
CA ARG A 773 61.03 -6.71 -0.35
C ARG A 773 59.80 -7.35 0.29
N PRO A 774 58.58 -6.94 -0.12
CA PRO A 774 57.36 -7.54 0.37
C PRO A 774 57.30 -9.04 0.07
N LEU A 775 56.53 -9.77 0.86
CA LEU A 775 56.34 -11.20 0.67
C LEU A 775 55.65 -11.49 -0.66
N LEU A 776 56.25 -12.41 -1.40
CA LEU A 776 55.66 -13.01 -2.59
C LEU A 776 54.92 -14.27 -2.16
N CYS A 777 53.60 -14.28 -2.29
CA CYS A 777 52.85 -15.51 -2.03
C CYS A 777 52.85 -16.37 -3.28
N ALA A 778 53.55 -17.51 -3.21
CA ALA A 778 53.59 -18.49 -4.28
C ALA A 778 52.23 -19.18 -4.55
N GLN A 779 51.25 -19.00 -3.66
CA GLN A 779 49.95 -19.68 -3.71
C GLN A 779 48.81 -18.80 -4.25
N SER A 780 49.05 -17.53 -4.58
CA SER A 780 48.03 -16.65 -5.17
C SER A 780 48.04 -16.72 -6.71
N HIS A 781 47.36 -17.75 -7.23
CA HIS A 781 46.75 -17.87 -8.58
C HIS A 781 47.60 -17.74 -9.88
N SER A 782 48.71 -17.00 -9.96
CA SER A 782 49.59 -16.99 -11.16
C SER A 782 51.04 -16.63 -10.83
N GLU A 783 51.96 -17.52 -11.19
CA GLU A 783 53.41 -17.36 -10.99
C GLU A 783 53.97 -16.20 -11.84
N GLU A 784 53.40 -15.97 -13.02
CA GLU A 784 53.82 -14.94 -13.97
C GLU A 784 53.50 -13.51 -13.50
N LEU A 785 52.40 -13.33 -12.77
CA LEU A 785 52.11 -12.05 -12.11
C LEU A 785 53.13 -11.79 -10.99
N GLY A 786 53.54 -12.83 -10.26
CA GLY A 786 54.62 -12.74 -9.28
C GLY A 786 55.96 -12.32 -9.90
N VAL A 787 56.31 -12.87 -11.07
CA VAL A 787 57.50 -12.47 -11.84
C VAL A 787 57.40 -11.01 -12.31
N LEU A 788 56.23 -10.58 -12.77
CA LEU A 788 55.99 -9.18 -13.16
C LEU A 788 56.17 -8.25 -11.95
N MET A 789 55.59 -8.59 -10.80
CA MET A 789 55.75 -7.85 -9.55
C MET A 789 57.22 -7.73 -9.15
N GLN A 790 57.98 -8.83 -9.23
CA GLN A 790 59.42 -8.84 -8.96
C GLN A 790 60.22 -7.89 -9.86
N ARG A 791 59.89 -7.86 -11.16
CA ARG A 791 60.53 -6.95 -12.11
C ARG A 791 60.16 -5.49 -11.85
N CYS A 792 58.91 -5.22 -11.43
CA CYS A 792 58.47 -3.85 -11.14
C CYS A 792 59.20 -3.25 -9.93
N TRP A 793 59.57 -4.04 -8.93
CA TRP A 793 60.30 -3.57 -7.75
C TRP A 793 61.80 -3.91 -7.72
N ALA A 794 62.39 -4.20 -8.88
CA ALA A 794 63.82 -4.46 -9.02
C ALA A 794 64.66 -3.33 -8.40
N GLU A 795 65.81 -3.67 -7.82
CA GLU A 795 66.67 -2.68 -7.16
C GLU A 795 67.20 -1.65 -8.18
N ASP A 796 67.69 -2.10 -9.33
CA ASP A 796 68.10 -1.22 -10.41
C ASP A 796 66.87 -0.66 -11.17
N PRO A 797 66.71 0.67 -11.27
CA PRO A 797 65.63 1.29 -12.05
C PRO A 797 65.61 0.91 -13.53
N CYS A 798 66.76 0.55 -14.13
CA CYS A 798 66.85 0.20 -15.55
C CYS A 798 66.23 -1.16 -15.88
N GLU A 799 66.21 -2.09 -14.92
CA GLU A 799 65.62 -3.43 -15.08
C GLU A 799 64.08 -3.41 -14.98
N ARG A 800 63.52 -2.31 -14.46
CA ARG A 800 62.06 -2.16 -14.30
C ARG A 800 61.40 -1.90 -15.66
N PRO A 801 60.31 -2.60 -16.01
CA PRO A 801 59.62 -2.41 -17.28
C PRO A 801 58.85 -1.08 -17.33
N ASP A 802 58.67 -0.50 -18.52
CA ASP A 802 57.79 0.69 -18.68
C ASP A 802 56.32 0.29 -18.67
N PHE A 803 55.41 1.20 -18.31
CA PHE A 803 53.97 0.92 -18.30
C PHE A 803 53.42 0.44 -19.65
N SER A 804 53.99 0.89 -20.77
CA SER A 804 53.69 0.37 -22.11
C SER A 804 54.06 -1.11 -22.27
N GLN A 805 55.18 -1.54 -21.69
CA GLN A 805 55.63 -2.94 -21.68
C GLN A 805 54.81 -3.78 -20.69
N ILE A 806 54.52 -3.24 -19.50
CA ILE A 806 53.65 -3.86 -18.50
C ILE A 806 52.26 -4.12 -19.08
N LYS A 807 51.68 -3.16 -19.81
CA LYS A 807 50.39 -3.30 -20.51
C LYS A 807 50.40 -4.48 -21.49
N LEU A 808 51.51 -4.68 -22.20
CA LEU A 808 51.66 -5.76 -23.16
C LEU A 808 51.86 -7.12 -22.47
N LEU A 809 52.63 -7.15 -21.36
CA LEU A 809 52.80 -8.34 -20.52
C LEU A 809 51.47 -8.77 -19.88
N LEU A 810 50.69 -7.85 -19.30
CA LEU A 810 49.38 -8.18 -18.72
C LEU A 810 48.38 -8.67 -19.78
N ARG A 811 48.38 -8.08 -20.99
CA ARG A 811 47.53 -8.55 -22.11
C ARG A 811 47.87 -9.94 -22.60
N LYS A 812 49.15 -10.35 -22.56
CA LYS A 812 49.58 -11.69 -23.00
C LYS A 812 49.07 -12.79 -22.05
N HIS A 813 48.97 -12.49 -20.76
CA HIS A 813 48.57 -13.46 -19.72
C HIS A 813 47.04 -13.51 -19.50
N ASN A 814 46.31 -12.45 -19.86
CA ASN A 814 44.86 -12.37 -19.64
C ASN A 814 44.01 -12.89 -20.83
N ARG A 815 44.51 -13.85 -21.61
CA ARG A 815 43.87 -14.36 -22.85
C ARG A 815 42.51 -15.03 -22.65
N GLY A 816 42.01 -15.17 -21.41
CA GLY A 816 40.70 -15.75 -21.10
C GLY A 816 39.70 -14.85 -20.36
N TYR A 817 40.09 -13.67 -19.86
CA TYR A 817 39.23 -12.82 -19.01
C TYR A 817 38.97 -11.42 -19.62
N GLY A 818 39.11 -11.30 -20.94
CA GLY A 818 38.99 -10.04 -21.68
C GLY A 818 37.56 -9.58 -22.00
N SER A 819 36.51 -10.28 -21.57
CA SER A 819 35.12 -9.89 -21.83
C SER A 819 34.39 -9.56 -20.52
N ASN A 820 34.16 -8.25 -20.34
CA ASN A 820 33.18 -7.56 -19.49
C ASN A 820 32.78 -8.20 -18.14
N ILE A 821 33.32 -7.62 -17.06
CA ILE A 821 32.94 -7.78 -15.64
C ILE A 821 31.42 -7.74 -15.39
N LEU A 822 30.69 -7.03 -16.26
CA LEU A 822 29.23 -6.92 -16.19
C LEU A 822 28.54 -8.29 -16.32
N ASP A 823 29.07 -9.19 -17.15
CA ASP A 823 28.49 -10.52 -17.36
C ASP A 823 28.63 -11.41 -16.11
N ASN A 824 29.69 -11.21 -15.33
CA ASN A 824 29.91 -11.96 -14.09
C ASN A 824 29.06 -11.39 -12.92
N LEU A 825 28.84 -10.06 -12.90
CA LEU A 825 27.86 -9.43 -12.00
C LEU A 825 26.41 -9.84 -12.35
N LEU A 826 26.10 -10.01 -13.64
CA LEU A 826 24.82 -10.54 -14.12
C LEU A 826 24.57 -11.98 -13.62
N SER A 827 25.59 -12.85 -13.60
CA SER A 827 25.46 -14.20 -13.04
C SER A 827 25.16 -14.22 -11.53
N ARG A 828 25.63 -13.21 -10.78
CA ARG A 828 25.28 -13.05 -9.36
C ARG A 828 23.88 -12.46 -9.15
N MET A 829 23.40 -11.63 -10.09
CA MET A 829 22.00 -11.20 -10.10
C MET A 829 21.05 -12.36 -10.45
N GLU A 830 21.46 -13.29 -11.31
CA GLU A 830 20.76 -14.57 -11.52
C GLU A 830 20.66 -15.39 -10.23
N GLN A 831 21.72 -15.41 -9.41
CA GLN A 831 21.67 -16.09 -8.11
C GLN A 831 20.69 -15.44 -7.11
N TYR A 832 20.57 -14.11 -7.12
CA TYR A 832 19.53 -13.41 -6.35
C TYR A 832 18.12 -13.66 -6.90
N ALA A 833 17.99 -13.82 -8.22
CA ALA A 833 16.72 -14.23 -8.84
C ALA A 833 16.33 -15.65 -8.40
N ASN A 834 17.29 -16.58 -8.31
CA ASN A 834 17.05 -17.95 -7.82
C ASN A 834 16.65 -17.99 -6.34
N ASN A 835 17.22 -17.15 -5.47
CA ASN A 835 16.78 -17.05 -4.07
C ASN A 835 15.37 -16.43 -3.93
N LEU A 836 15.01 -15.53 -4.84
CA LEU A 836 13.64 -15.02 -4.96
C LEU A 836 12.71 -16.11 -5.50
N GLU A 837 13.18 -16.95 -6.40
CA GLU A 837 12.48 -18.13 -6.89
C GLU A 837 12.22 -19.14 -5.76
N GLU A 838 13.19 -19.35 -4.87
CA GLU A 838 13.04 -20.17 -3.65
C GLU A 838 11.99 -19.60 -2.68
N LEU A 839 11.99 -18.27 -2.47
CA LEU A 839 10.96 -17.61 -1.64
C LEU A 839 9.56 -17.65 -2.29
N VAL A 840 9.50 -17.53 -3.62
CA VAL A 840 8.27 -17.71 -4.39
C VAL A 840 7.83 -19.18 -4.32
N GLU A 841 8.76 -20.13 -4.35
CA GLU A 841 8.48 -21.57 -4.22
C GLU A 841 7.95 -21.89 -2.82
N GLU A 842 8.50 -21.30 -1.75
CA GLU A 842 7.98 -21.43 -0.38
C GLU A 842 6.55 -20.87 -0.26
N ARG A 843 6.30 -19.67 -0.80
CA ARG A 843 4.95 -19.08 -0.82
C ARG A 843 3.97 -19.87 -1.70
N THR A 844 4.47 -20.47 -2.77
CA THR A 844 3.72 -21.35 -3.67
C THR A 844 3.41 -22.69 -2.99
N GLN A 845 4.32 -23.23 -2.17
CA GLN A 845 4.08 -24.40 -1.34
C GLN A 845 3.02 -24.13 -0.27
N ALA A 846 3.09 -22.99 0.43
CA ALA A 846 2.05 -22.58 1.38
C ALA A 846 0.67 -22.47 0.71
N TYR A 847 0.62 -21.89 -0.49
CA TYR A 847 -0.60 -21.86 -1.30
C TYR A 847 -1.07 -23.27 -1.71
N HIS A 848 -0.15 -24.16 -2.10
CA HIS A 848 -0.49 -25.55 -2.42
C HIS A 848 -1.03 -26.32 -1.21
N GLU A 849 -0.55 -26.05 0.00
CA GLU A 849 -1.08 -26.64 1.24
C GLU A 849 -2.48 -26.14 1.57
N GLU A 850 -2.72 -24.82 1.47
CA GLU A 850 -4.07 -24.27 1.64
C GLU A 850 -5.03 -24.79 0.58
N LYS A 851 -4.58 -24.86 -0.68
CA LYS A 851 -5.33 -25.49 -1.77
C LYS A 851 -5.66 -26.94 -1.46
N ARG A 852 -4.71 -27.74 -0.96
CA ARG A 852 -4.94 -29.14 -0.59
C ARG A 852 -5.98 -29.27 0.53
N LYS A 853 -5.96 -28.38 1.53
CA LYS A 853 -6.96 -28.35 2.62
C LYS A 853 -8.35 -27.99 2.09
N ALA A 854 -8.45 -26.99 1.21
CA ALA A 854 -9.72 -26.60 0.58
C ALA A 854 -10.29 -27.71 -0.33
N GLU A 855 -9.42 -28.38 -1.11
CA GLU A 855 -9.82 -29.50 -1.96
C GLU A 855 -10.27 -30.72 -1.14
N ALA A 856 -9.59 -31.03 -0.04
CA ALA A 856 -9.99 -32.12 0.86
C ALA A 856 -11.39 -31.88 1.44
N LEU A 857 -11.72 -30.65 1.83
CA LEU A 857 -13.07 -30.27 2.29
C LEU A 857 -14.11 -30.40 1.17
N LEU A 858 -13.75 -30.04 -0.07
CA LEU A 858 -14.65 -30.16 -1.21
C LEU A 858 -14.99 -31.64 -1.52
N TYR A 859 -14.00 -32.52 -1.47
CA TYR A 859 -14.19 -33.96 -1.68
C TYR A 859 -14.97 -34.66 -0.55
N GLN A 860 -15.08 -34.05 0.64
CA GLN A 860 -15.94 -34.53 1.71
C GLN A 860 -17.43 -34.25 1.45
N ILE A 861 -17.75 -33.25 0.62
CA ILE A 861 -19.12 -32.81 0.34
C ILE A 861 -19.62 -33.35 -1.01
N LEU A 862 -18.73 -33.42 -2.02
CA LEU A 862 -19.07 -33.82 -3.37
C LEU A 862 -18.19 -34.99 -3.87
N PRO A 863 -18.72 -35.84 -4.77
CA PRO A 863 -17.89 -36.87 -5.39
C PRO A 863 -16.71 -36.28 -6.15
N HIS A 864 -15.58 -37.00 -6.20
CA HIS A 864 -14.34 -36.52 -6.84
C HIS A 864 -14.54 -36.07 -8.30
N SER A 865 -15.25 -36.85 -9.12
CA SER A 865 -15.49 -36.52 -10.53
C SER A 865 -16.28 -35.22 -10.72
N VAL A 866 -17.23 -34.94 -9.83
CA VAL A 866 -18.09 -33.76 -9.84
C VAL A 866 -17.36 -32.54 -9.28
N ALA A 867 -16.60 -32.72 -8.19
CA ALA A 867 -15.77 -31.69 -7.60
C ALA A 867 -14.69 -31.19 -8.57
N GLU A 868 -14.08 -32.07 -9.38
CA GLU A 868 -13.13 -31.66 -10.41
C GLU A 868 -13.75 -30.84 -11.54
N GLN A 869 -14.95 -31.20 -12.00
CA GLN A 869 -15.69 -30.42 -13.01
C GLN A 869 -16.02 -29.02 -12.48
N LEU A 870 -16.48 -28.90 -11.24
CA LEU A 870 -16.72 -27.61 -10.60
C LEU A 870 -15.44 -26.78 -10.41
N LYS A 871 -14.31 -27.42 -10.06
CA LYS A 871 -13.00 -26.75 -9.96
C LYS A 871 -12.53 -26.20 -11.30
N ARG A 872 -12.94 -26.81 -12.43
CA ARG A 872 -12.66 -26.32 -13.79
C ARG A 872 -13.63 -25.21 -14.24
N GLY A 873 -14.60 -24.84 -13.41
CA GLY A 873 -15.64 -23.88 -13.76
C GLY A 873 -16.69 -24.44 -14.74
N GLU A 874 -16.73 -25.75 -14.92
CA GLU A 874 -17.71 -26.41 -15.79
C GLU A 874 -19.04 -26.59 -15.05
N THR A 875 -20.15 -26.36 -15.75
CA THR A 875 -21.48 -26.63 -15.20
C THR A 875 -21.73 -28.14 -15.21
N VAL A 876 -21.92 -28.74 -14.04
CA VAL A 876 -22.26 -30.17 -13.91
C VAL A 876 -23.68 -30.39 -14.39
N GLN A 877 -23.84 -31.01 -15.57
CA GLN A 877 -25.14 -31.38 -16.11
C GLN A 877 -25.65 -32.67 -15.47
N ALA A 878 -26.97 -32.84 -15.40
CA ALA A 878 -27.56 -34.08 -14.91
C ALA A 878 -27.28 -35.22 -15.91
N GLU A 879 -26.77 -36.35 -15.40
CA GLU A 879 -26.47 -37.56 -16.19
C GLU A 879 -27.46 -38.67 -15.87
N ALA A 880 -27.89 -39.40 -16.90
CA ALA A 880 -28.72 -40.60 -16.76
C ALA A 880 -27.84 -41.86 -16.72
N PHE A 881 -27.99 -42.66 -15.68
CA PHE A 881 -27.32 -43.94 -15.47
C PHE A 881 -28.30 -45.09 -15.71
N ASP A 882 -27.92 -46.05 -16.55
CA ASP A 882 -28.81 -47.12 -17.02
C ASP A 882 -29.08 -48.19 -15.94
N SER A 883 -28.10 -48.43 -15.06
CA SER A 883 -28.23 -49.36 -13.95
C SER A 883 -27.33 -48.94 -12.79
N VAL A 884 -27.95 -48.74 -11.63
CA VAL A 884 -27.27 -48.52 -10.34
C VAL A 884 -27.94 -49.35 -9.27
N THR A 885 -27.24 -49.67 -8.18
CA THR A 885 -27.85 -50.31 -7.00
C THR A 885 -27.88 -49.32 -5.85
N ILE A 886 -29.08 -49.11 -5.29
CA ILE A 886 -29.31 -48.21 -4.17
C ILE A 886 -29.58 -49.02 -2.90
N TYR A 887 -28.89 -48.65 -1.83
CA TYR A 887 -29.07 -49.11 -0.46
C TYR A 887 -29.84 -48.05 0.34
N PHE A 888 -30.87 -48.49 1.03
CA PHE A 888 -31.55 -47.73 2.07
C PHE A 888 -31.56 -48.54 3.36
N SER A 889 -31.26 -47.89 4.48
CA SER A 889 -31.49 -48.47 5.79
C SER A 889 -32.16 -47.54 6.76
N ASP A 890 -32.96 -48.12 7.64
CA ASP A 890 -33.69 -47.44 8.70
C ASP A 890 -33.44 -48.13 10.06
N ILE A 891 -33.50 -47.35 11.14
CA ILE A 891 -33.35 -47.84 12.51
C ILE A 891 -34.72 -48.18 13.08
N VAL A 892 -34.97 -49.48 13.29
CA VAL A 892 -36.26 -49.94 13.77
C VAL A 892 -36.52 -49.42 15.19
N GLY A 893 -37.55 -48.57 15.33
CA GLY A 893 -37.95 -47.99 16.62
C GLY A 893 -37.21 -46.71 17.00
N PHE A 894 -36.52 -46.07 16.05
CA PHE A 894 -35.80 -44.83 16.30
C PHE A 894 -36.68 -43.70 16.83
N THR A 895 -37.90 -43.52 16.31
CA THR A 895 -38.82 -42.46 16.79
C THR A 895 -39.13 -42.59 18.28
N ALA A 896 -39.28 -43.82 18.79
CA ALA A 896 -39.46 -44.07 20.23
C ALA A 896 -38.16 -43.81 21.00
N LEU A 897 -37.02 -44.25 20.44
CA LEU A 897 -35.69 -44.02 21.04
C LEU A 897 -35.36 -42.52 21.14
N SER A 898 -35.69 -41.72 20.12
CA SER A 898 -35.50 -40.28 20.10
C SER A 898 -36.45 -39.53 21.03
N ALA A 899 -37.67 -40.04 21.23
CA ALA A 899 -38.64 -39.45 22.16
C ALA A 899 -38.22 -39.62 23.63
N GLU A 900 -37.49 -40.70 23.94
CA GLU A 900 -37.04 -41.01 25.30
C GLU A 900 -35.59 -40.59 25.62
N SER A 901 -34.87 -40.00 24.64
CA SER A 901 -33.47 -39.58 24.78
C SER A 901 -33.33 -38.08 24.64
N THR A 902 -32.30 -37.48 25.24
CA THR A 902 -32.07 -36.04 25.06
C THR A 902 -31.53 -35.75 23.66
N PRO A 903 -31.78 -34.56 23.07
CA PRO A 903 -31.27 -34.22 21.74
C PRO A 903 -29.75 -34.40 21.59
N MET A 904 -28.97 -34.06 22.64
CA MET A 904 -27.52 -34.26 22.63
C MET A 904 -27.12 -35.75 22.62
N GLN A 905 -27.87 -36.60 23.32
CA GLN A 905 -27.65 -38.06 23.31
C GLN A 905 -28.00 -38.68 21.95
N VAL A 906 -29.06 -38.19 21.29
CA VAL A 906 -29.44 -38.62 19.94
C VAL A 906 -28.37 -38.22 18.92
N VAL A 907 -27.86 -36.99 18.98
CA VAL A 907 -26.75 -36.54 18.10
C VAL A 907 -25.49 -37.38 18.33
N THR A 908 -25.16 -37.67 19.59
CA THR A 908 -23.98 -38.51 19.92
C THR A 908 -24.15 -39.94 19.40
N LEU A 909 -25.34 -40.52 19.54
CA LEU A 909 -25.66 -41.86 19.01
C LEU A 909 -25.54 -41.91 17.47
N LEU A 910 -26.15 -40.94 16.77
CA LEU A 910 -26.10 -40.87 15.32
C LEU A 910 -24.66 -40.66 14.83
N ASN A 911 -23.88 -39.80 15.48
CA ASN A 911 -22.47 -39.60 15.13
C ASN A 911 -21.64 -40.87 15.36
N ASP A 912 -21.80 -41.58 16.49
CA ASP A 912 -21.09 -42.83 16.77
C ASP A 912 -21.46 -43.91 15.73
N LEU A 913 -22.74 -44.01 15.36
CA LEU A 913 -23.24 -44.97 14.37
C LEU A 913 -22.74 -44.63 12.96
N TYR A 914 -22.87 -43.38 12.52
CA TYR A 914 -22.43 -42.94 11.21
C TYR A 914 -20.92 -42.98 11.07
N THR A 915 -20.14 -42.71 12.14
CA THR A 915 -18.67 -42.91 12.11
C THR A 915 -18.33 -44.38 11.90
N CYS A 916 -19.07 -45.30 12.53
CA CYS A 916 -18.89 -46.74 12.34
C CYS A 916 -19.25 -47.17 10.90
N PHE A 917 -20.35 -46.63 10.35
CA PHE A 917 -20.76 -46.93 8.98
C PHE A 917 -19.80 -46.35 7.95
N ASP A 918 -19.39 -45.09 8.13
CA ASP A 918 -18.45 -44.37 7.27
C ASP A 918 -17.12 -45.14 7.16
N ALA A 919 -16.59 -45.66 8.29
CA ALA A 919 -15.38 -46.49 8.30
C ALA A 919 -15.52 -47.84 7.55
N ILE A 920 -16.74 -48.38 7.46
CA ILE A 920 -17.01 -49.63 6.73
C ILE A 920 -17.15 -49.34 5.24
N ILE A 921 -17.90 -48.30 4.85
CA ILE A 921 -18.14 -47.96 3.44
C ILE A 921 -16.88 -47.52 2.70
N ASP A 922 -15.90 -46.93 3.38
CA ASP A 922 -14.62 -46.53 2.78
C ASP A 922 -13.85 -47.72 2.15
N ASN A 923 -14.17 -48.96 2.52
CA ASN A 923 -13.57 -50.17 1.95
C ASN A 923 -14.28 -50.70 0.68
N PHE A 924 -15.38 -50.09 0.27
CA PHE A 924 -16.21 -50.53 -0.86
C PHE A 924 -16.39 -49.42 -1.90
N ASP A 925 -16.63 -49.79 -3.16
CA ASP A 925 -16.90 -48.82 -4.24
C ASP A 925 -18.36 -48.32 -4.17
N VAL A 926 -18.60 -47.43 -3.22
CA VAL A 926 -19.93 -46.87 -2.90
C VAL A 926 -19.84 -45.37 -2.61
N TYR A 927 -20.92 -44.66 -2.93
CA TYR A 927 -21.07 -43.23 -2.66
C TYR A 927 -22.20 -42.98 -1.65
N LYS A 928 -21.90 -42.21 -0.61
CA LYS A 928 -22.86 -41.78 0.42
C LYS A 928 -23.69 -40.61 -0.11
N VAL A 929 -25.01 -40.79 -0.10
CA VAL A 929 -25.98 -39.73 -0.46
C VAL A 929 -26.46 -39.06 0.82
N GLU A 930 -26.92 -37.80 0.73
CA GLU A 930 -27.46 -37.08 1.89
C GLU A 930 -28.53 -37.90 2.64
N THR A 931 -28.36 -38.01 3.96
CA THR A 931 -29.24 -38.75 4.86
C THR A 931 -30.30 -37.85 5.45
N ILE A 932 -31.56 -38.29 5.44
CA ILE A 932 -32.69 -37.56 6.05
C ILE A 932 -33.09 -38.31 7.32
N GLY A 933 -32.84 -37.70 8.48
CA GLY A 933 -33.19 -38.30 9.78
C GLY A 933 -32.31 -39.49 10.16
N ASP A 934 -32.94 -40.62 10.43
CA ASP A 934 -32.38 -41.93 10.79
C ASP A 934 -32.12 -42.85 9.59
N ALA A 935 -32.50 -42.42 8.39
CA ALA A 935 -32.28 -43.17 7.17
C ALA A 935 -30.87 -42.96 6.60
N TYR A 936 -30.13 -44.05 6.39
CA TYR A 936 -28.80 -44.04 5.77
C TYR A 936 -28.90 -44.51 4.31
N MET A 937 -28.48 -43.67 3.38
CA MET A 937 -28.61 -43.89 1.93
C MET A 937 -27.24 -43.99 1.26
N VAL A 938 -27.02 -45.07 0.51
CA VAL A 938 -25.76 -45.34 -0.18
C VAL A 938 -26.06 -45.88 -1.58
N VAL A 939 -25.21 -45.60 -2.55
CA VAL A 939 -25.40 -46.03 -3.94
C VAL A 939 -24.07 -46.48 -4.56
N SER A 940 -24.13 -47.45 -5.47
CA SER A 940 -22.99 -47.85 -6.29
C SER A 940 -23.37 -47.86 -7.77
N GLY A 941 -22.38 -47.67 -8.65
CA GLY A 941 -22.56 -47.50 -10.10
C GLY A 941 -22.68 -46.03 -10.55
N LEU A 942 -22.55 -45.09 -9.62
CA LEU A 942 -22.43 -43.65 -9.87
C LEU A 942 -21.52 -42.99 -8.81
N PRO A 943 -20.91 -41.83 -9.09
CA PRO A 943 -20.91 -41.10 -10.38
C PRO A 943 -20.06 -41.79 -11.46
N VAL A 944 -19.22 -42.75 -11.09
CA VAL A 944 -18.43 -43.56 -12.04
C VAL A 944 -19.17 -44.87 -12.31
N ARG A 945 -19.34 -45.21 -13.59
CA ARG A 945 -20.00 -46.45 -14.02
C ARG A 945 -19.06 -47.64 -13.77
N ASN A 946 -19.46 -48.58 -12.92
CA ASN A 946 -18.69 -49.78 -12.57
C ASN A 946 -19.26 -51.08 -13.19
N GLY A 947 -20.02 -50.96 -14.29
CA GLY A 947 -20.60 -52.11 -15.00
C GLY A 947 -21.71 -52.76 -14.18
N LYS A 948 -21.56 -54.04 -13.80
CA LYS A 948 -22.49 -54.77 -12.93
C LYS A 948 -21.95 -54.96 -11.50
N LEU A 949 -20.77 -54.40 -11.22
CA LEU A 949 -20.11 -54.53 -9.91
C LEU A 949 -20.90 -53.80 -8.82
N HIS A 950 -21.71 -52.79 -9.17
CA HIS A 950 -22.56 -52.06 -8.23
C HIS A 950 -23.43 -52.96 -7.33
N GLY A 951 -24.00 -54.03 -7.87
CA GLY A 951 -24.81 -54.97 -7.09
C GLY A 951 -23.97 -55.71 -6.06
N ARG A 952 -22.77 -56.16 -6.46
CA ARG A 952 -21.82 -56.89 -5.60
C ARG A 952 -21.33 -56.03 -4.45
N GLU A 953 -20.90 -54.80 -4.73
CA GLU A 953 -20.34 -53.89 -3.71
C GLU A 953 -21.38 -53.55 -2.64
N ILE A 954 -22.61 -53.20 -3.06
CA ILE A 954 -23.71 -52.91 -2.13
C ILE A 954 -24.11 -54.16 -1.33
N ALA A 955 -24.15 -55.35 -1.94
CA ALA A 955 -24.50 -56.59 -1.23
C ALA A 955 -23.47 -56.94 -0.14
N ARG A 956 -22.16 -56.83 -0.43
CA ARG A 956 -21.08 -57.06 0.55
C ARG A 956 -21.07 -56.02 1.65
N MET A 957 -21.19 -54.74 1.30
CA MET A 957 -21.31 -53.64 2.24
C MET A 957 -22.50 -53.87 3.19
N SER A 958 -23.65 -54.29 2.67
CA SER A 958 -24.86 -54.52 3.47
C SER A 958 -24.68 -55.65 4.50
N LEU A 959 -23.97 -56.72 4.14
CA LEU A 959 -23.64 -57.82 5.06
C LEU A 959 -22.68 -57.35 6.16
N ALA A 960 -21.63 -56.59 5.79
CA ALA A 960 -20.65 -56.05 6.72
C ALA A 960 -21.27 -55.04 7.71
N LEU A 961 -22.12 -54.14 7.23
CA LEU A 961 -22.87 -53.19 8.08
C LEU A 961 -23.81 -53.94 9.05
N LEU A 962 -24.51 -54.95 8.58
CA LEU A 962 -25.42 -55.74 9.42
C LEU A 962 -24.67 -56.49 10.53
N GLU A 963 -23.47 -57.00 10.25
CA GLU A 963 -22.61 -57.64 11.25
C GLU A 963 -22.07 -56.63 12.27
N ALA A 964 -21.61 -55.46 11.83
CA ALA A 964 -21.13 -54.39 12.70
C ALA A 964 -22.21 -53.91 13.68
N VAL A 965 -23.45 -53.73 13.20
CA VAL A 965 -24.60 -53.33 14.04
C VAL A 965 -24.90 -54.34 15.14
N ARG A 966 -24.66 -55.65 14.92
CA ARG A 966 -24.87 -56.66 15.98
C ARG A 966 -23.93 -56.45 17.17
N SER A 967 -22.74 -55.92 16.92
CA SER A 967 -21.70 -55.65 17.93
C SER A 967 -21.77 -54.24 18.52
N PHE A 968 -22.48 -53.31 17.86
CA PHE A 968 -22.59 -51.91 18.27
C PHE A 968 -23.42 -51.75 19.55
N ARG A 969 -22.89 -50.98 20.52
CA ARG A 969 -23.56 -50.70 21.80
C ARG A 969 -23.88 -49.22 21.95
N ILE A 970 -25.11 -48.92 22.37
CA ILE A 970 -25.56 -47.55 22.62
C ILE A 970 -24.99 -47.08 23.97
N ARG A 971 -24.15 -46.03 23.96
CA ARG A 971 -23.46 -45.52 25.16
C ARG A 971 -24.39 -45.20 26.34
N HIS A 972 -25.53 -44.56 26.06
CA HIS A 972 -26.49 -44.16 27.09
C HIS A 972 -27.50 -45.27 27.44
N ARG A 973 -27.53 -46.38 26.68
CA ARG A 973 -28.43 -47.54 26.88
C ARG A 973 -27.76 -48.86 26.45
N PRO A 974 -26.78 -49.37 27.21
CA PRO A 974 -25.94 -50.50 26.79
C PRO A 974 -26.70 -51.84 26.68
N ASN A 975 -27.89 -51.95 27.26
CA ASN A 975 -28.70 -53.18 27.26
C ASN A 975 -29.67 -53.27 26.07
N GLN A 976 -29.80 -52.20 25.28
CA GLN A 976 -30.70 -52.15 24.12
C GLN A 976 -29.87 -52.33 22.85
N GLN A 977 -30.16 -53.38 22.08
CA GLN A 977 -29.49 -53.66 20.81
C GLN A 977 -30.16 -52.86 19.68
N LEU A 978 -29.32 -52.21 18.86
CA LEU A 978 -29.77 -51.52 17.65
C LEU A 978 -30.21 -52.53 16.58
N ARG A 979 -31.35 -52.30 15.95
CA ARG A 979 -31.87 -53.16 14.88
C ARG A 979 -32.00 -52.36 13.60
N LEU A 980 -31.21 -52.74 12.60
CA LEU A 980 -31.24 -52.12 11.28
C LEU A 980 -32.19 -52.88 10.36
N ARG A 981 -32.95 -52.17 9.54
CA ARG A 981 -33.71 -52.71 8.41
C ARG A 981 -33.09 -52.22 7.12
N ILE A 982 -32.90 -53.10 6.15
CA ILE A 982 -32.16 -52.78 4.91
C ILE A 982 -32.99 -53.14 3.68
N GLY A 983 -33.07 -52.23 2.71
CA GLY A 983 -33.68 -52.44 1.40
C GLY A 983 -32.71 -52.12 0.26
N ILE A 984 -32.67 -53.00 -0.74
CA ILE A 984 -31.78 -52.90 -1.91
C ILE A 984 -32.57 -53.06 -3.20
N HIS A 985 -32.43 -52.10 -4.11
CA HIS A 985 -33.02 -52.15 -5.45
C HIS A 985 -32.04 -51.67 -6.52
N SER A 986 -32.12 -52.28 -7.70
CA SER A 986 -31.28 -51.96 -8.85
C SER A 986 -32.13 -51.50 -10.02
N GLY A 987 -31.74 -50.40 -10.66
CA GLY A 987 -32.50 -49.78 -11.75
C GLY A 987 -31.87 -48.48 -12.26
N PRO A 988 -32.45 -47.85 -13.29
CA PRO A 988 -31.94 -46.61 -13.87
C PRO A 988 -32.19 -45.40 -12.97
N VAL A 989 -31.29 -44.42 -12.98
CA VAL A 989 -31.43 -43.16 -12.20
C VAL A 989 -30.84 -41.98 -12.97
N CYS A 990 -31.35 -40.78 -12.73
CA CYS A 990 -30.73 -39.54 -13.17
C CYS A 990 -30.07 -38.87 -11.96
N ALA A 991 -28.80 -38.47 -12.06
CA ALA A 991 -28.08 -37.83 -10.97
C ALA A 991 -27.48 -36.49 -11.42
N GLY A 992 -27.45 -35.50 -10.54
CA GLY A 992 -26.94 -34.17 -10.86
C GLY A 992 -26.80 -33.27 -9.63
N VAL A 993 -26.08 -32.16 -9.80
CA VAL A 993 -25.87 -31.17 -8.72
C VAL A 993 -27.04 -30.20 -8.66
N VAL A 994 -27.63 -30.05 -7.47
CA VAL A 994 -28.75 -29.14 -7.20
C VAL A 994 -28.34 -28.09 -6.17
N GLY A 995 -28.67 -26.83 -6.44
CA GLY A 995 -28.35 -25.69 -5.58
C GLY A 995 -27.06 -24.95 -5.98
N LEU A 996 -27.13 -23.62 -6.05
CA LEU A 996 -25.98 -22.76 -6.43
C LEU A 996 -25.12 -22.35 -5.23
N LYS A 997 -25.73 -22.12 -4.06
CA LYS A 997 -25.04 -21.68 -2.83
C LYS A 997 -24.55 -22.84 -1.96
N MET A 998 -25.25 -23.97 -2.00
CA MET A 998 -24.90 -25.23 -1.32
C MET A 998 -25.14 -26.37 -2.32
N PRO A 999 -24.18 -26.67 -3.20
CA PRO A 999 -24.33 -27.70 -4.22
C PRO A 999 -24.42 -29.08 -3.59
N ARG A 1000 -25.46 -29.83 -3.94
CA ARG A 1000 -25.71 -31.20 -3.45
C ARG A 1000 -25.84 -32.15 -4.62
N TYR A 1001 -25.17 -33.29 -4.56
CA TYR A 1001 -25.31 -34.32 -5.59
C TYR A 1001 -26.55 -35.17 -5.30
N CYS A 1002 -27.64 -34.90 -6.03
CA CYS A 1002 -28.95 -35.51 -5.80
C CYS A 1002 -29.27 -36.58 -6.85
N LEU A 1003 -30.00 -37.61 -6.43
CA LEU A 1003 -30.49 -38.69 -7.30
C LEU A 1003 -31.99 -38.56 -7.53
N PHE A 1004 -32.41 -38.68 -8.78
CA PHE A 1004 -33.80 -38.60 -9.21
C PHE A 1004 -34.16 -39.85 -10.01
N GLY A 1005 -35.25 -40.50 -9.61
CA GLY A 1005 -35.77 -41.64 -10.35
C GLY A 1005 -36.67 -42.52 -9.52
N ASP A 1006 -37.44 -43.34 -10.22
CA ASP A 1006 -38.33 -44.33 -9.62
C ASP A 1006 -37.58 -45.41 -8.82
N THR A 1007 -36.32 -45.66 -9.18
CA THR A 1007 -35.40 -46.58 -8.48
C THR A 1007 -35.19 -46.16 -7.02
N VAL A 1008 -35.08 -44.86 -6.72
CA VAL A 1008 -34.92 -44.33 -5.34
C VAL A 1008 -36.17 -44.65 -4.51
N ASN A 1009 -37.36 -44.37 -5.07
CA ASN A 1009 -38.63 -44.63 -4.41
C ASN A 1009 -38.87 -46.12 -4.18
N THR A 1010 -38.47 -46.96 -5.14
CA THR A 1010 -38.61 -48.41 -5.03
C THR A 1010 -37.65 -48.98 -3.99
N ALA A 1011 -36.40 -48.49 -3.90
CA ALA A 1011 -35.44 -48.88 -2.87
C ALA A 1011 -35.93 -48.52 -1.45
N SER A 1012 -36.44 -47.30 -1.25
CA SER A 1012 -37.06 -46.88 0.02
C SER A 1012 -38.29 -47.75 0.39
N ARG A 1013 -39.07 -48.20 -0.60
CA ARG A 1013 -40.18 -49.15 -0.37
C ARG A 1013 -39.71 -50.56 -0.03
N MET A 1014 -38.57 -51.00 -0.59
CA MET A 1014 -37.95 -52.26 -0.21
C MET A 1014 -37.48 -52.20 1.25
N GLU A 1015 -36.91 -51.09 1.68
CA GLU A 1015 -36.49 -50.86 3.07
C GLU A 1015 -37.71 -50.91 3.99
N SER A 1016 -38.71 -50.07 3.77
CA SER A 1016 -39.86 -49.95 4.68
C SER A 1016 -40.67 -51.25 4.85
N ASN A 1017 -40.77 -52.08 3.80
CA ASN A 1017 -41.40 -53.42 3.86
C ASN A 1017 -40.43 -54.54 4.29
N GLY A 1018 -39.19 -54.23 4.65
CA GLY A 1018 -38.19 -55.16 5.16
C GLY A 1018 -38.48 -55.60 6.60
N GLU A 1019 -37.73 -56.61 7.05
CA GLU A 1019 -37.76 -57.11 8.43
C GLU A 1019 -36.52 -56.66 9.19
N ALA A 1020 -36.64 -56.54 10.52
CA ALA A 1020 -35.52 -56.17 11.37
C ALA A 1020 -34.36 -57.17 11.22
N LEU A 1021 -33.14 -56.66 11.10
CA LEU A 1021 -31.90 -57.42 10.92
C LEU A 1021 -31.86 -58.31 9.67
N ARG A 1022 -32.62 -57.95 8.63
CA ARG A 1022 -32.62 -58.66 7.34
C ARG A 1022 -32.41 -57.68 6.18
N ILE A 1023 -31.85 -58.22 5.09
CA ILE A 1023 -31.54 -57.47 3.85
C ILE A 1023 -32.57 -57.83 2.79
N HIS A 1024 -33.47 -56.90 2.48
CA HIS A 1024 -34.55 -57.09 1.52
C HIS A 1024 -34.13 -56.68 0.12
N VAL A 1025 -34.25 -57.59 -0.85
CA VAL A 1025 -33.71 -57.43 -2.20
C VAL A 1025 -34.81 -57.60 -3.25
N SER A 1026 -34.84 -56.71 -4.23
CA SER A 1026 -35.75 -56.81 -5.39
C SER A 1026 -35.31 -57.86 -6.42
N GLU A 1027 -36.24 -58.32 -7.26
CA GLU A 1027 -35.94 -59.23 -8.39
C GLU A 1027 -34.89 -58.67 -9.37
N ALA A 1028 -34.90 -57.35 -9.61
CA ALA A 1028 -33.92 -56.68 -10.45
C ALA A 1028 -32.49 -56.80 -9.87
N THR A 1029 -32.33 -56.59 -8.56
CA THR A 1029 -31.03 -56.77 -7.89
C THR A 1029 -30.60 -58.24 -7.86
N ARG A 1030 -31.54 -59.17 -7.66
CA ARG A 1030 -31.24 -60.61 -7.75
C ARG A 1030 -30.60 -60.97 -9.08
N THR A 1031 -31.18 -60.48 -10.19
CA THR A 1031 -30.66 -60.76 -11.54
C THR A 1031 -29.20 -60.29 -11.69
N VAL A 1032 -28.85 -59.14 -11.12
CA VAL A 1032 -27.47 -58.63 -11.10
C VAL A 1032 -26.55 -59.51 -10.25
N LEU A 1033 -27.03 -60.00 -9.09
CA LEU A 1033 -26.24 -60.83 -8.18
C LEU A 1033 -26.05 -62.28 -8.66
N GLU A 1034 -27.00 -62.82 -9.43
CA GLU A 1034 -26.93 -64.18 -9.99
C GLU A 1034 -25.74 -64.37 -10.92
N GLU A 1035 -25.29 -63.32 -11.62
CA GLU A 1035 -24.13 -63.40 -12.51
C GLU A 1035 -22.81 -63.70 -11.77
N PHE A 1036 -22.76 -63.45 -10.47
CA PHE A 1036 -21.59 -63.68 -9.63
C PHE A 1036 -21.59 -65.09 -8.99
N ASN A 1037 -22.73 -65.78 -8.90
CA ASN A 1037 -22.88 -67.16 -8.41
C ASN A 1037 -22.39 -67.50 -6.98
N TYR A 1038 -22.09 -66.52 -6.12
CA TYR A 1038 -21.63 -66.78 -4.74
C TYR A 1038 -22.45 -66.07 -3.64
N PHE A 1039 -23.56 -65.42 -3.98
CA PHE A 1039 -24.49 -64.84 -3.00
C PHE A 1039 -25.67 -65.76 -2.71
N GLN A 1040 -26.00 -65.96 -1.43
CA GLN A 1040 -27.14 -66.77 -1.00
C GLN A 1040 -28.40 -65.91 -0.92
N LEU A 1041 -29.35 -66.18 -1.82
CA LEU A 1041 -30.65 -65.50 -1.89
C LEU A 1041 -31.80 -66.48 -1.60
N GLU A 1042 -32.69 -66.12 -0.69
CA GLU A 1042 -33.90 -66.88 -0.36
C GLU A 1042 -35.15 -66.18 -0.92
N LEU A 1043 -36.06 -66.92 -1.55
CA LEU A 1043 -37.31 -66.34 -2.06
C LEU A 1043 -38.25 -65.97 -0.91
N ARG A 1044 -38.61 -64.68 -0.81
CA ARG A 1044 -39.61 -64.19 0.16
C ARG A 1044 -41.04 -64.41 -0.34
N GLY A 1045 -41.27 -64.28 -1.64
CA GLY A 1045 -42.59 -64.34 -2.28
C GLY A 1045 -43.02 -63.00 -2.88
N ASP A 1046 -44.30 -62.88 -3.23
CA ASP A 1046 -44.87 -61.66 -3.81
C ASP A 1046 -45.36 -60.72 -2.69
N VAL A 1047 -44.75 -59.55 -2.56
CA VAL A 1047 -45.09 -58.50 -1.57
C VAL A 1047 -45.82 -57.36 -2.27
N GLU A 1048 -46.93 -56.90 -1.68
CA GLU A 1048 -47.69 -55.77 -2.22
C GLU A 1048 -47.01 -54.44 -1.87
N MET A 1049 -46.54 -53.74 -2.90
CA MET A 1049 -45.82 -52.47 -2.78
C MET A 1049 -46.74 -51.33 -3.19
N LYS A 1050 -46.94 -50.36 -2.29
CA LYS A 1050 -47.81 -49.19 -2.50
C LYS A 1050 -47.43 -48.47 -3.79
N GLY A 1051 -48.34 -48.42 -4.77
CA GLY A 1051 -48.12 -47.76 -6.06
C GLY A 1051 -47.28 -48.54 -7.09
N LYS A 1052 -46.90 -49.79 -6.81
CA LYS A 1052 -46.20 -50.71 -7.74
C LYS A 1052 -46.95 -52.03 -7.99
N GLY A 1053 -47.88 -52.38 -7.10
CA GLY A 1053 -48.57 -53.67 -7.15
C GLY A 1053 -47.75 -54.78 -6.49
N ARG A 1054 -48.04 -56.03 -6.85
CA ARG A 1054 -47.34 -57.21 -6.30
C ARG A 1054 -45.97 -57.35 -6.95
N MET A 1055 -44.90 -57.29 -6.16
CA MET A 1055 -43.53 -57.48 -6.60
C MET A 1055 -42.91 -58.71 -5.93
N ARG A 1056 -42.20 -59.52 -6.70
CA ARG A 1056 -41.46 -60.65 -6.16
C ARG A 1056 -40.15 -60.19 -5.54
N THR A 1057 -39.86 -60.65 -4.32
CA THR A 1057 -38.68 -60.21 -3.58
C THR A 1057 -37.94 -61.36 -2.89
N TYR A 1058 -36.72 -61.06 -2.43
CA TYR A 1058 -35.75 -62.01 -1.93
C TYR A 1058 -35.07 -61.50 -0.64
N TRP A 1059 -34.58 -62.43 0.17
CA TRP A 1059 -33.69 -62.14 1.30
C TRP A 1059 -32.25 -62.46 0.91
N LEU A 1060 -31.33 -61.54 1.17
CA LEU A 1060 -29.90 -61.83 1.09
C LEU A 1060 -29.40 -62.33 2.45
N LEU A 1061 -28.90 -63.58 2.47
CA LEU A 1061 -28.50 -64.26 3.70
C LEU A 1061 -26.99 -64.20 3.96
N GLY A 1062 -26.17 -64.23 2.91
CA GLY A 1062 -24.71 -64.26 3.05
C GLY A 1062 -23.98 -64.47 1.74
N GLU A 1063 -22.66 -64.58 1.85
CA GLU A 1063 -21.72 -64.82 0.75
C GLU A 1063 -20.99 -66.15 0.97
N ILE A 1064 -20.86 -66.97 -0.08
CA ILE A 1064 -20.09 -68.22 -0.07
C ILE A 1064 -18.67 -67.88 -0.54
N THR A 1065 -17.68 -67.95 0.35
CA THR A 1065 -16.27 -67.73 -0.03
C THR A 1065 -15.76 -68.93 -0.85
N PRO A 1066 -15.05 -68.72 -1.97
CA PRO A 1066 -14.58 -69.80 -2.85
C PRO A 1066 -13.41 -70.63 -2.30
N ASN A 1067 -13.16 -70.62 -0.98
CA ASN A 1067 -12.10 -71.40 -0.32
C ASN A 1067 -12.60 -72.63 0.45
N ASN A 1068 -13.87 -73.01 0.30
CA ASN A 1068 -14.38 -74.31 0.77
C ASN A 1068 -15.26 -74.95 -0.33
N ALA A 1069 -14.62 -75.27 -1.45
CA ALA A 1069 -15.04 -76.33 -2.36
C ALA A 1069 -13.96 -77.43 -2.36
#